data_AF-Q8EDF6-F1
#
_entry.id   AF-Q8EDF6-F1
#
_cell.length_a   1.000
_cell.length_b   1.000
_cell.length_c   1.000
_cell.angle_alpha   90.00
_cell.angle_beta   90.00
_cell.angle_gamma   90.00
#
_symmetry.space_group_name_H-M   'P 1'
#
loop_
_entity.id
_entity.type
_entity.pdbx_description
1 polymer ?
#
loop_
_entity_poly.entity_id
_entity_poly.type
_entity_poly.pdbx_seq_one_letter_code
_entity_poly.pdbx_strand_id
1 'polypeptide(L)'
;MLTQLSRLKLAFFNRPRYQRILVYLTIIYLSYLIALGLVLPKAIVAFAPEKISQVLGRPVSLQGMHINPFNYRVNINQLAVKEKNNQDFAGLAQLQFEVHFWQSVFNQALVIDHIQLQAPFANISRFQTPGGTQFNFDDIITTLNQAKTPSESDTNTEQSRPLRIILGELNVSAAKFKFDDKITKALIDYPNINFKLSQLDTEYLMLPNPASVAKTSSTKNAVTNKATPVTTAANTTPATSAANATTTIVHNQFVAQLQDAHAGEVSLAGQFQLFPFKLVGDVQLAKLKLAPLWQFVADQFNVKLGTGELSIKAHYQVDLPEQGELQLTAERGQVIVEKVNLLNGDQSVITLPLLAVDGINVNLAKQRINIKQIHSEGLSLKAKLDEQGIDLVPLLMPKSMATTSSTATAPEASEAIVANPTTSQAVADNSATENANGWLVTLDGLSIENYDIQLEEQKLSKTAQQWRVYPLDFATQTIVSDLKAPIEYQLSFGLNDKGHFVSKGQVDVLGQAISANLKVEQLAVAQFQPYLEPYVNMQLKSGLFSSDGELHADGKGKAIYQGSVELDDLNILDNIRKAPLVKWQKMHINQLDFDQQQNQIKIDHLRFEKPYAKVVIAKDRTTNISNLIVEQQAINASNAVEQTAQTSTNAVAPSKTAPKQPELSLDIQKISFNQGSAFFADNSLTPNFASGIEQLEGHISHLSSKPNTKASVDIKGKIDRYAPVTLKGDINPLLDKPYLDLDLVFKSVELTSVNPYSGTYAGYYIDKGQLSLALNYRLEQNQLKGSNHLVIDQLKLGKRSNSDLATSLPVTLAIALLQDRHGVIDLGMEVSGDVDSPSFSVGSIIMTAITNVITKAVTAPFSFLAGLIGSDETLDKIPFNAGQFTLTSREQASLDKLAKGLGDRPMLQLSLEGSVNAVNDSQVIAERMMKRKLAALANMQPTELPADLSPSQFPSQGPLANALIKLYEQEVKANPEDVKANIASETKDTPLSNEELTTRWHIALYNLSVKAQTVSQGMLGDLAQERAKSVKAYLVDSKGIAPERIFLLESRVSLNQDAAQVNMSIEAK
;
A
#
# COMPACT_ATOMS: atom_id res chain seq x y z
N MET A 1 17.46 -88.08 69.16
CA MET A 1 17.49 -86.61 69.35
C MET A 1 16.10 -86.05 69.74
N LEU A 2 15.41 -86.63 70.72
CA LEU A 2 14.01 -86.30 71.08
C LEU A 2 13.84 -85.78 72.53
N THR A 3 14.91 -85.36 73.19
CA THR A 3 14.94 -85.09 74.64
C THR A 3 14.98 -83.61 75.06
N GLN A 4 14.96 -82.66 74.13
CA GLN A 4 14.91 -81.22 74.43
C GLN A 4 13.47 -80.65 74.39
N LEU A 5 12.63 -81.07 73.44
CA LEU A 5 11.26 -80.55 73.28
C LEU A 5 10.28 -80.99 74.40
N SER A 6 10.41 -82.20 74.94
CA SER A 6 9.54 -82.68 76.03
C SER A 6 9.80 -81.95 77.35
N ARG A 7 11.06 -81.57 77.63
CA ARG A 7 11.44 -80.72 78.78
C ARG A 7 10.92 -79.29 78.64
N LEU A 8 10.97 -78.71 77.44
CA LEU A 8 10.41 -77.40 77.12
C LEU A 8 8.88 -77.35 77.34
N LYS A 9 8.16 -78.42 76.97
CA LYS A 9 6.70 -78.52 77.16
C LYS A 9 6.32 -78.56 78.65
N LEU A 10 7.02 -79.36 79.46
CA LEU A 10 6.77 -79.44 80.91
C LEU A 10 7.13 -78.12 81.64
N ALA A 11 8.24 -77.48 81.25
CA ALA A 11 8.68 -76.20 81.82
C ALA A 11 7.78 -75.02 81.44
N PHE A 12 7.06 -75.08 80.32
CA PHE A 12 6.15 -74.03 79.85
C PHE A 12 4.83 -73.99 80.63
N PHE A 13 4.23 -75.16 80.90
CA PHE A 13 2.93 -75.24 81.61
C PHE A 13 3.04 -74.93 83.12
N ASN A 14 4.24 -75.07 83.72
CA ASN A 14 4.52 -74.69 85.12
C ASN A 14 4.82 -73.20 85.34
N ARG A 15 4.81 -72.37 84.28
CA ARG A 15 5.10 -70.92 84.38
C ARG A 15 3.83 -70.10 84.71
N PRO A 16 3.95 -68.99 85.46
CA PRO A 16 2.81 -68.14 85.81
C PRO A 16 2.11 -67.59 84.55
N ARG A 17 0.79 -67.32 84.66
CA ARG A 17 -0.09 -66.99 83.51
C ARG A 17 0.48 -65.88 82.62
N TYR A 18 1.08 -64.84 83.21
CA TYR A 18 1.67 -63.73 82.47
C TYR A 18 2.84 -64.16 81.55
N GLN A 19 3.68 -65.14 81.95
CA GLN A 19 4.79 -65.63 81.12
C GLN A 19 4.32 -66.51 79.95
N ARG A 20 3.26 -67.30 80.14
CA ARG A 20 2.65 -68.09 79.05
C ARG A 20 1.97 -67.18 78.01
N ILE A 21 1.22 -66.18 78.48
CA ILE A 21 0.64 -65.15 77.61
C ILE A 21 1.74 -64.40 76.85
N LEU A 22 2.84 -64.04 77.51
CA LEU A 22 3.99 -63.39 76.87
C LEU A 22 4.58 -64.25 75.75
N VAL A 23 4.77 -65.55 75.96
CA VAL A 23 5.28 -66.46 74.92
C VAL A 23 4.29 -66.64 73.78
N TYR A 24 2.98 -66.77 74.05
CA TYR A 24 1.97 -66.84 72.99
C TYR A 24 1.93 -65.54 72.16
N LEU A 25 1.94 -64.38 72.82
CA LEU A 25 2.03 -63.08 72.14
C LEU A 25 3.32 -62.97 71.33
N THR A 26 4.45 -63.47 71.85
CA THR A 26 5.74 -63.48 71.13
C THR A 26 5.68 -64.38 69.90
N ILE A 27 5.12 -65.59 70.00
CA ILE A 27 4.98 -66.52 68.86
C ILE A 27 4.02 -65.93 67.82
N ILE A 28 2.88 -65.38 68.23
CA ILE A 28 1.92 -64.73 67.33
C ILE A 28 2.59 -63.56 66.62
N TYR A 29 3.29 -62.69 67.37
CA TYR A 29 4.03 -61.57 66.80
C TYR A 29 5.15 -62.01 65.85
N LEU A 30 5.94 -63.03 66.20
CA LEU A 30 7.00 -63.56 65.34
C LEU A 30 6.43 -64.21 64.07
N SER A 31 5.31 -64.95 64.19
CA SER A 31 4.60 -65.53 63.05
C SER A 31 4.03 -64.45 62.13
N TYR A 32 3.52 -63.35 62.70
CA TYR A 32 3.11 -62.16 61.98
C TYR A 32 4.28 -61.50 61.23
N LEU A 33 5.43 -61.31 61.88
CA LEU A 33 6.64 -60.74 61.24
C LEU A 33 7.13 -61.60 60.07
N ILE A 34 7.15 -62.93 60.22
CA ILE A 34 7.55 -63.86 59.15
C ILE A 34 6.51 -63.88 58.02
N ALA A 35 5.21 -63.95 58.36
CA ALA A 35 4.14 -63.98 57.38
C ALA A 35 4.12 -62.71 56.53
N LEU A 36 4.14 -61.53 57.16
CA LEU A 36 4.03 -60.24 56.49
C LEU A 36 5.36 -59.79 55.84
N GLY A 37 6.50 -60.04 56.48
CA GLY A 37 7.81 -59.56 56.01
C GLY A 37 8.53 -60.49 55.03
N LEU A 38 8.24 -61.80 55.02
CA LEU A 38 8.95 -62.78 54.18
C LEU A 38 8.04 -63.62 53.29
N VAL A 39 6.99 -64.24 53.85
CA VAL A 39 6.12 -65.17 53.11
C VAL A 39 5.28 -64.41 52.09
N LEU A 40 4.58 -63.36 52.53
CA LEU A 40 3.66 -62.60 51.69
C LEU A 40 4.38 -61.90 50.52
N PRO A 41 5.51 -61.19 50.70
CA PRO A 41 6.21 -60.56 49.57
C PRO A 41 6.72 -61.59 48.55
N LYS A 42 7.28 -62.72 49.01
CA LYS A 42 7.72 -63.80 48.10
C LYS A 42 6.55 -64.44 47.35
N ALA A 43 5.42 -64.66 48.02
CA ALA A 43 4.22 -65.19 47.37
C ALA A 43 3.68 -64.22 46.32
N ILE A 44 3.62 -62.92 46.62
CA ILE A 44 3.15 -61.91 45.66
C ILE A 44 4.08 -61.82 44.44
N VAL A 45 5.41 -61.80 44.62
CA VAL A 45 6.35 -61.77 43.49
C VAL A 45 6.25 -63.02 42.61
N ALA A 46 5.94 -64.19 43.19
CA ALA A 46 5.77 -65.43 42.45
C ALA A 46 4.42 -65.52 41.70
N PHE A 47 3.31 -65.11 42.32
CA PHE A 47 1.96 -65.32 41.78
C PHE A 47 1.33 -64.11 41.09
N ALA A 48 1.66 -62.88 41.50
CA ALA A 48 1.02 -61.68 40.96
C ALA A 48 1.31 -61.45 39.48
N PRO A 49 2.54 -61.62 38.95
CA PRO A 49 2.80 -61.49 37.52
C PRO A 49 1.94 -62.42 36.67
N GLU A 50 1.80 -63.67 37.08
CA GLU A 50 0.98 -64.67 36.37
C GLU A 50 -0.51 -64.26 36.39
N LYS A 51 -1.04 -63.90 37.55
CA LYS A 51 -2.46 -63.51 37.71
C LYS A 51 -2.81 -62.21 37.01
N ILE A 52 -1.96 -61.20 37.10
CA ILE A 52 -2.16 -59.93 36.40
C ILE A 52 -2.03 -60.14 34.89
N SER A 53 -1.11 -61.00 34.44
CA SER A 53 -0.99 -61.34 33.01
C SER A 53 -2.25 -62.03 32.47
N GLN A 54 -2.89 -62.90 33.26
CA GLN A 54 -4.17 -63.54 32.90
C GLN A 54 -5.30 -62.52 32.76
N VAL A 55 -5.34 -61.52 33.64
CA VAL A 55 -6.39 -60.48 33.64
C VAL A 55 -6.17 -59.46 32.51
N LEU A 56 -4.92 -59.06 32.25
CA LEU A 56 -4.60 -58.05 31.22
C LEU A 56 -4.41 -58.63 29.81
N GLY A 57 -4.25 -59.95 29.67
CA GLY A 57 -3.91 -60.58 28.39
C GLY A 57 -2.50 -60.26 27.88
N ARG A 58 -1.60 -59.76 28.75
CA ARG A 58 -0.24 -59.31 28.40
C ARG A 58 0.80 -59.79 29.41
N PRO A 59 2.06 -60.03 29.00
CA PRO A 59 3.12 -60.37 29.94
C PRO A 59 3.38 -59.22 30.92
N VAL A 60 3.32 -59.53 32.22
CA VAL A 60 3.68 -58.60 33.30
C VAL A 60 4.93 -59.12 34.01
N SER A 61 5.88 -58.24 34.30
CA SER A 61 7.07 -58.53 35.11
C SER A 61 7.08 -57.70 36.38
N LEU A 62 7.48 -58.33 37.49
CA LEU A 62 7.68 -57.71 38.80
C LEU A 62 9.01 -58.22 39.37
N GLN A 63 10.00 -57.34 39.55
CA GLN A 63 11.33 -57.77 40.02
C GLN A 63 11.36 -58.09 41.52
N GLY A 64 10.67 -57.29 42.34
CA GLY A 64 10.69 -57.50 43.79
C GLY A 64 9.66 -56.67 44.55
N MET A 65 9.25 -57.20 45.70
CA MET A 65 8.39 -56.51 46.67
C MET A 65 8.99 -56.68 48.08
N HIS A 66 8.95 -55.61 48.87
CA HIS A 66 9.34 -55.63 50.28
C HIS A 66 8.23 -54.99 51.12
N ILE A 67 7.89 -55.61 52.26
CA ILE A 67 6.93 -55.08 53.22
C ILE A 67 7.63 -55.00 54.57
N ASN A 68 7.67 -53.80 55.16
CA ASN A 68 8.13 -53.61 56.53
C ASN A 68 6.95 -53.81 57.49
N PRO A 69 6.97 -54.86 58.34
CA PRO A 69 5.85 -55.19 59.21
C PRO A 69 5.71 -54.27 60.44
N PHE A 70 6.66 -53.36 60.70
CA PHE A 70 6.58 -52.45 61.85
C PHE A 70 5.83 -51.15 61.54
N ASN A 71 6.02 -50.62 60.32
CA ASN A 71 5.39 -49.37 59.87
C ASN A 71 4.47 -49.56 58.66
N TYR A 72 4.26 -50.81 58.22
CA TYR A 72 3.43 -51.14 57.05
C TYR A 72 3.88 -50.45 55.76
N ARG A 73 5.19 -50.15 55.63
CA ARG A 73 5.76 -49.61 54.39
C ARG A 73 5.91 -50.72 53.35
N VAL A 74 5.35 -50.51 52.17
CA VAL A 74 5.41 -51.42 51.03
C VAL A 74 6.24 -50.78 49.92
N ASN A 75 7.23 -51.51 49.40
CA ASN A 75 8.06 -51.14 48.26
C ASN A 75 7.92 -52.18 47.16
N ILE A 76 7.59 -51.73 45.96
CA ILE A 76 7.45 -52.53 44.74
C ILE A 76 8.47 -52.01 43.73
N ASN A 77 9.38 -52.86 43.25
CA ASN A 77 10.46 -52.49 42.36
C ASN A 77 10.28 -53.11 40.97
N GLN A 78 10.49 -52.30 39.93
CA GLN A 78 10.43 -52.65 38.51
C GLN A 78 9.18 -53.45 38.13
N LEU A 79 8.04 -52.77 38.12
CA LEU A 79 6.80 -53.31 37.57
C LEU A 79 6.66 -52.86 36.12
N ALA A 80 6.49 -53.78 35.19
CA ALA A 80 6.28 -53.47 33.78
C ALA A 80 5.28 -54.42 33.13
N VAL A 81 4.41 -53.86 32.32
CA VAL A 81 3.51 -54.55 31.38
C VAL A 81 4.16 -54.45 30.00
N LYS A 82 4.30 -55.58 29.32
CA LYS A 82 4.93 -55.66 28.01
C LYS A 82 3.91 -55.76 26.89
N GLU A 83 4.30 -55.28 25.72
CA GLU A 83 3.67 -55.57 24.44
C GLU A 83 3.83 -57.04 24.05
N LYS A 84 3.03 -57.51 23.09
CA LYS A 84 3.15 -58.87 22.53
C LYS A 84 4.50 -59.13 21.85
N ASN A 85 5.17 -58.08 21.38
CA ASN A 85 6.51 -58.12 20.81
C ASN A 85 7.64 -58.00 21.87
N ASN A 86 7.30 -58.09 23.16
CA ASN A 86 8.20 -58.02 24.32
C ASN A 86 8.87 -56.65 24.56
N GLN A 87 8.41 -55.57 23.92
CA GLN A 87 8.75 -54.19 24.27
C GLN A 87 7.95 -53.72 25.49
N ASP A 88 8.44 -52.73 26.22
CA ASP A 88 7.74 -52.20 27.39
C ASP A 88 6.57 -51.28 26.95
N PHE A 89 5.35 -51.62 27.39
CA PHE A 89 4.15 -50.83 27.13
C PHE A 89 3.95 -49.76 28.21
N ALA A 90 3.86 -50.18 29.46
CA ALA A 90 3.69 -49.30 30.60
C ALA A 90 4.29 -49.90 31.86
N GLY A 91 4.82 -49.09 32.76
CA GLY A 91 5.48 -49.59 33.96
C GLY A 91 5.96 -48.48 34.88
N LEU A 92 6.74 -48.84 35.90
CA LEU A 92 7.36 -47.93 36.86
C LEU A 92 8.60 -48.54 37.49
N ALA A 93 9.58 -47.70 37.83
CA ALA A 93 10.83 -48.15 38.44
C ALA A 93 10.61 -48.54 39.92
N GLN A 94 9.84 -47.74 40.66
CA GLN A 94 9.53 -47.99 42.06
C GLN A 94 8.16 -47.42 42.44
N LEU A 95 7.37 -48.18 43.20
CA LEU A 95 6.17 -47.74 43.91
C LEU A 95 6.38 -48.00 45.40
N GLN A 96 6.32 -46.93 46.21
CA GLN A 96 6.43 -46.99 47.66
C GLN A 96 5.19 -46.37 48.30
N PHE A 97 4.63 -47.00 49.33
CA PHE A 97 3.58 -46.40 50.14
C PHE A 97 3.65 -46.86 51.61
N GLU A 98 3.17 -46.02 52.54
CA GLU A 98 3.18 -46.28 53.97
C GLU A 98 1.80 -46.02 54.58
N VAL A 99 1.20 -47.04 55.20
CA VAL A 99 -0.16 -46.96 55.77
C VAL A 99 -0.09 -46.85 57.28
N HIS A 100 -0.69 -45.81 57.86
CA HIS A 100 -0.81 -45.70 59.32
C HIS A 100 -2.07 -46.44 59.79
N PHE A 101 -1.96 -47.77 59.93
CA PHE A 101 -3.08 -48.64 60.31
C PHE A 101 -3.80 -48.17 61.58
N TRP A 102 -3.05 -47.91 62.66
CA TRP A 102 -3.65 -47.49 63.93
C TRP A 102 -4.33 -46.12 63.84
N GLN A 103 -3.70 -45.14 63.17
CA GLN A 103 -4.35 -43.84 62.92
C GLN A 103 -5.61 -43.99 62.08
N SER A 104 -5.61 -44.94 61.13
CA SER A 104 -6.79 -45.21 60.31
C SER A 104 -7.97 -45.72 61.13
N VAL A 105 -7.71 -46.66 62.04
CA VAL A 105 -8.73 -47.21 62.95
C VAL A 105 -9.24 -46.14 63.91
N PHE A 106 -8.35 -45.32 64.50
CA PHE A 106 -8.76 -44.29 65.46
C PHE A 106 -9.47 -43.10 64.83
N ASN A 107 -9.09 -42.71 63.60
CA ASN A 107 -9.67 -41.57 62.89
C ASN A 107 -10.88 -41.92 62.03
N GLN A 108 -11.27 -43.21 61.96
CA GLN A 108 -12.31 -43.71 61.05
C GLN A 108 -12.08 -43.28 59.58
N ALA A 109 -10.81 -43.18 59.19
CA ALA A 109 -10.37 -42.69 57.88
C ALA A 109 -9.25 -43.61 57.36
N LEU A 110 -9.08 -43.73 56.05
CA LEU A 110 -7.89 -44.38 55.51
C LEU A 110 -6.72 -43.40 55.56
N VAL A 111 -5.76 -43.62 56.46
CA VAL A 111 -4.61 -42.73 56.68
C VAL A 111 -3.36 -43.32 56.02
N ILE A 112 -2.86 -42.63 55.00
CA ILE A 112 -1.65 -42.97 54.25
C ILE A 112 -0.63 -41.85 54.47
N ASP A 113 0.58 -42.18 54.93
CA ASP A 113 1.62 -41.17 55.18
C ASP A 113 2.12 -40.59 53.85
N HIS A 114 2.58 -41.47 52.94
CA HIS A 114 2.98 -41.06 51.61
C HIS A 114 2.78 -42.17 50.57
N ILE A 115 2.68 -41.76 49.31
CA ILE A 115 2.71 -42.59 48.11
C ILE A 115 3.77 -41.99 47.16
N GLN A 116 4.74 -42.78 46.74
CA GLN A 116 5.82 -42.34 45.85
C GLN A 116 5.89 -43.26 44.62
N LEU A 117 5.74 -42.67 43.43
CA LEU A 117 5.93 -43.33 42.15
C LEU A 117 7.18 -42.75 41.48
N GLN A 118 8.17 -43.58 41.23
CA GLN A 118 9.40 -43.19 40.55
C GLN A 118 9.41 -43.72 39.11
N ALA A 119 9.64 -42.80 38.17
CA ALA A 119 9.75 -43.05 36.74
C ALA A 119 8.64 -43.95 36.16
N PRO A 120 7.35 -43.70 36.44
CA PRO A 120 6.30 -44.40 35.72
C PRO A 120 6.33 -43.98 34.25
N PHE A 121 6.09 -44.92 33.34
CA PHE A 121 6.10 -44.65 31.91
C PHE A 121 4.94 -45.32 31.18
N ALA A 122 4.51 -44.72 30.08
CA ALA A 122 3.53 -45.30 29.15
C ALA A 122 3.87 -44.96 27.70
N ASN A 123 3.86 -45.97 26.84
CA ASN A 123 4.09 -45.88 25.41
C ASN A 123 2.79 -46.23 24.68
N ILE A 124 2.10 -45.21 24.16
CA ILE A 124 0.86 -45.37 23.40
C ILE A 124 1.15 -45.20 21.92
N SER A 125 0.59 -46.06 21.08
CA SER A 125 0.66 -45.93 19.63
C SER A 125 -0.71 -46.11 19.01
N ARG A 126 -1.01 -45.29 18.00
CA ARG A 126 -2.25 -45.36 17.23
C ARG A 126 -1.94 -45.77 15.79
N PHE A 127 -2.68 -46.71 15.24
CA PHE A 127 -2.47 -47.21 13.87
C PHE A 127 -3.80 -47.48 13.17
N GLN A 128 -3.78 -47.44 11.84
CA GLN A 128 -4.94 -47.77 11.02
C GLN A 128 -4.97 -49.27 10.74
N THR A 129 -6.09 -49.92 11.01
CA THR A 129 -6.35 -51.32 10.64
C THR A 129 -7.55 -51.43 9.69
N PRO A 130 -7.75 -52.57 9.01
CA PRO A 130 -8.94 -52.78 8.18
C PRO A 130 -10.27 -52.62 8.93
N GLY A 131 -10.27 -52.82 10.26
CA GLY A 131 -11.46 -52.68 11.13
C GLY A 131 -11.63 -51.29 11.75
N GLY A 132 -10.84 -50.30 11.34
CA GLY A 132 -10.83 -48.95 11.89
C GLY A 132 -9.54 -48.59 12.61
N THR A 133 -9.56 -47.45 13.29
CA THR A 133 -8.43 -46.98 14.10
C THR A 133 -8.33 -47.81 15.37
N GLN A 134 -7.12 -48.34 15.64
CA GLN A 134 -6.84 -49.10 16.86
C GLN A 134 -5.63 -48.51 17.60
N PHE A 135 -5.63 -48.67 18.91
CA PHE A 135 -4.49 -48.40 19.77
C PHE A 135 -3.75 -49.68 20.11
N ASN A 136 -2.47 -49.54 20.43
CA ASN A 136 -1.64 -50.64 20.92
C ASN A 136 -2.08 -51.21 22.28
N PHE A 137 -3.21 -50.80 22.87
CA PHE A 137 -3.73 -51.35 24.12
C PHE A 137 -5.20 -51.81 24.04
N ASP A 138 -5.85 -51.71 22.87
CA ASP A 138 -7.27 -52.08 22.71
C ASP A 138 -7.54 -53.56 23.06
N ASP A 139 -6.54 -54.42 22.88
CA ASP A 139 -6.61 -55.82 23.29
C ASP A 139 -6.75 -55.98 24.81
N ILE A 140 -6.08 -55.15 25.63
CA ILE A 140 -6.22 -55.15 27.09
C ILE A 140 -7.67 -54.82 27.49
N ILE A 141 -8.24 -53.76 26.91
CA ILE A 141 -9.62 -53.33 27.21
C ILE A 141 -10.62 -54.42 26.81
N THR A 142 -10.41 -55.03 25.64
CA THR A 142 -11.23 -56.14 25.17
C THR A 142 -11.18 -57.33 26.12
N THR A 143 -9.99 -57.72 26.59
CA THR A 143 -9.82 -58.80 27.57
C THR A 143 -10.46 -58.48 28.92
N LEU A 144 -10.31 -57.25 29.43
CA LEU A 144 -10.94 -56.82 30.69
C LEU A 144 -12.47 -56.82 30.62
N ASN A 145 -13.04 -56.41 29.47
CA ASN A 145 -14.48 -56.45 29.25
C ASN A 145 -15.01 -57.88 29.15
N GLN A 146 -14.24 -58.81 28.56
CA GLN A 146 -14.57 -60.23 28.53
C GLN A 146 -14.45 -60.92 29.89
N ALA A 147 -13.56 -60.43 30.77
CA ALA A 147 -13.40 -60.92 32.14
C ALA A 147 -14.48 -60.42 33.11
N LYS A 148 -15.28 -59.42 32.70
CA LYS A 148 -16.40 -58.91 33.51
C LYS A 148 -17.61 -59.84 33.39
N THR A 149 -17.89 -60.59 34.46
CA THR A 149 -19.20 -61.21 34.65
C THR A 149 -20.23 -60.10 34.96
N PRO A 150 -21.44 -60.08 34.38
CA PRO A 150 -22.45 -59.09 34.74
C PRO A 150 -22.86 -59.34 36.19
N SER A 151 -22.52 -58.42 37.10
CA SER A 151 -23.10 -58.39 38.44
C SER A 151 -24.35 -57.53 38.36
N GLU A 152 -25.48 -58.09 38.76
CA GLU A 152 -26.75 -57.39 38.89
C GLU A 152 -26.58 -56.12 39.74
N SER A 153 -27.22 -55.06 39.28
CA SER A 153 -27.18 -53.74 39.91
C SER A 153 -28.10 -53.74 41.13
N ASP A 154 -27.54 -53.89 42.33
CA ASP A 154 -28.28 -53.64 43.56
C ASP A 154 -28.66 -52.15 43.62
N THR A 155 -29.95 -51.90 43.40
CA THR A 155 -30.62 -50.63 43.66
C THR A 155 -30.92 -50.57 45.15
N ASN A 156 -29.93 -50.13 45.94
CA ASN A 156 -30.14 -49.64 47.29
C ASN A 156 -29.25 -48.42 47.52
N THR A 157 -29.76 -47.26 47.13
CA THR A 157 -29.19 -45.96 47.43
C THR A 157 -29.54 -45.58 48.88
N GLU A 158 -28.92 -46.24 49.85
CA GLU A 158 -28.57 -45.54 51.09
C GLU A 158 -27.37 -44.64 50.76
N GLN A 159 -27.49 -43.33 51.00
CA GLN A 159 -26.39 -42.38 50.91
C GLN A 159 -25.33 -42.71 51.97
N SER A 160 -24.52 -43.72 51.71
CA SER A 160 -23.29 -43.96 52.47
C SER A 160 -22.33 -42.82 52.15
N ARG A 161 -21.92 -42.08 53.19
CA ARG A 161 -20.85 -41.07 53.03
C ARG A 161 -19.60 -41.78 52.50
N PRO A 162 -18.90 -41.22 51.49
CA PRO A 162 -17.66 -41.81 51.01
C PRO A 162 -16.65 -41.92 52.16
N LEU A 163 -15.90 -43.02 52.21
CA LEU A 163 -14.85 -43.23 53.21
C LEU A 163 -13.88 -42.03 53.22
N ARG A 164 -13.64 -41.42 54.38
CA ARG A 164 -12.66 -40.32 54.52
C ARG A 164 -11.26 -40.84 54.22
N ILE A 165 -10.52 -40.16 53.36
CA ILE A 165 -9.13 -40.48 53.01
C ILE A 165 -8.25 -39.32 53.44
N ILE A 166 -7.19 -39.63 54.19
CA ILE A 166 -6.15 -38.68 54.59
C ILE A 166 -4.82 -39.18 54.02
N LEU A 167 -4.16 -38.37 53.19
CA LEU A 167 -2.89 -38.71 52.55
C LEU A 167 -1.88 -37.56 52.72
N GLY A 168 -0.76 -37.84 53.40
CA GLY A 168 0.25 -36.83 53.71
C GLY A 168 0.96 -36.28 52.46
N GLU A 169 1.47 -37.17 51.59
CA GLU A 169 2.08 -36.78 50.32
C GLU A 169 1.89 -37.85 49.23
N LEU A 170 1.45 -37.46 48.03
CA LEU A 170 1.58 -38.27 46.80
C LEU A 170 2.59 -37.58 45.88
N ASN A 171 3.64 -38.28 45.51
CA ASN A 171 4.72 -37.76 44.67
C ASN A 171 4.98 -38.71 43.49
N VAL A 172 4.84 -38.19 42.29
CA VAL A 172 5.21 -38.83 41.03
C VAL A 172 6.41 -38.08 40.48
N SER A 173 7.52 -38.76 40.30
CA SER A 173 8.78 -38.15 39.87
C SER A 173 9.32 -38.80 38.59
N ALA A 174 9.86 -37.97 37.69
CA ALA A 174 10.49 -38.41 36.44
C ALA A 174 9.60 -39.32 35.56
N ALA A 175 8.28 -39.08 35.56
CA ALA A 175 7.35 -39.85 34.75
C ALA A 175 7.53 -39.55 33.26
N LYS A 176 7.27 -40.54 32.40
CA LYS A 176 7.48 -40.47 30.95
C LYS A 176 6.21 -40.83 30.20
N PHE A 177 5.88 -40.04 29.19
CA PHE A 177 4.73 -40.34 28.34
C PHE A 177 5.11 -40.16 26.88
N LYS A 178 4.88 -41.20 26.08
CA LYS A 178 5.11 -41.16 24.63
C LYS A 178 3.86 -41.59 23.90
N PHE A 179 3.41 -40.76 22.96
CA PHE A 179 2.31 -41.05 22.05
C PHE A 179 2.77 -40.93 20.60
N ASP A 180 2.72 -42.04 19.87
CA ASP A 180 3.17 -42.18 18.49
C ASP A 180 1.96 -42.46 17.58
N ASP A 181 1.51 -41.45 16.86
CA ASP A 181 0.38 -41.57 15.97
C ASP A 181 0.83 -41.92 14.55
N LYS A 182 0.73 -43.20 14.18
CA LYS A 182 1.11 -43.68 12.84
C LYS A 182 0.17 -43.21 11.74
N ILE A 183 -1.00 -42.66 12.09
CA ILE A 183 -1.98 -42.15 11.12
C ILE A 183 -1.54 -40.76 10.65
N THR A 184 -1.35 -39.82 11.57
CA THR A 184 -0.97 -38.43 11.25
C THR A 184 0.54 -38.21 11.20
N LYS A 185 1.33 -39.22 11.63
CA LYS A 185 2.79 -39.14 11.87
C LYS A 185 3.18 -38.20 13.01
N ALA A 186 2.21 -37.74 13.80
CA ALA A 186 2.48 -36.90 14.97
C ALA A 186 3.16 -37.73 16.09
N LEU A 187 4.11 -37.10 16.77
CA LEU A 187 4.81 -37.68 17.91
C LEU A 187 4.74 -36.70 19.08
N ILE A 188 4.20 -37.15 20.20
CA ILE A 188 4.19 -36.43 21.47
C ILE A 188 5.10 -37.18 22.43
N ASP A 189 6.09 -36.49 23.01
CA ASP A 189 7.05 -37.08 23.94
C ASP A 189 7.27 -36.14 25.13
N TYR A 190 6.82 -36.57 26.30
CA TYR A 190 7.05 -35.90 27.58
C TYR A 190 8.06 -36.73 28.39
N PRO A 191 9.36 -36.41 28.31
CA PRO A 191 10.41 -37.19 28.97
C PRO A 191 10.46 -36.99 30.49
N ASN A 192 9.78 -35.96 31.02
CA ASN A 192 9.79 -35.65 32.44
C ASN A 192 8.46 -35.01 32.88
N ILE A 193 7.69 -35.77 33.65
CA ILE A 193 6.45 -35.34 34.30
C ILE A 193 6.64 -35.52 35.81
N ASN A 194 6.42 -34.45 36.56
CA ASN A 194 6.44 -34.44 38.02
C ASN A 194 5.07 -34.01 38.54
N PHE A 195 4.55 -34.71 39.53
CA PHE A 195 3.29 -34.37 40.19
C PHE A 195 3.43 -34.56 41.69
N LYS A 196 3.00 -33.56 42.46
CA LYS A 196 2.99 -33.60 43.92
C LYS A 196 1.62 -33.18 44.43
N LEU A 197 1.02 -33.99 45.29
CA LEU A 197 -0.18 -33.69 46.07
C LEU A 197 0.20 -33.74 47.55
N SER A 198 -0.07 -32.69 48.30
CA SER A 198 0.30 -32.56 49.71
C SER A 198 -0.94 -32.42 50.58
N GLN A 199 -0.94 -33.13 51.72
CA GLN A 199 -1.93 -33.00 52.79
C GLN A 199 -3.37 -33.18 52.27
N LEU A 200 -3.64 -34.24 51.51
CA LEU A 200 -4.98 -34.59 51.04
C LEU A 200 -5.86 -34.97 52.23
N ASP A 201 -7.01 -34.33 52.35
CA ASP A 201 -8.12 -34.68 53.23
C ASP A 201 -9.42 -34.48 52.47
N THR A 202 -10.19 -35.56 52.31
CA THR A 202 -11.44 -35.56 51.55
C THR A 202 -12.55 -34.73 52.20
N GLU A 203 -12.42 -34.38 53.49
CA GLU A 203 -13.39 -33.56 54.25
C GLU A 203 -12.91 -32.12 54.51
N TYR A 204 -11.75 -31.72 53.97
CA TYR A 204 -11.21 -30.37 54.19
C TYR A 204 -12.10 -29.27 53.58
N LEU A 205 -12.31 -28.18 54.34
CA LEU A 205 -12.99 -26.96 53.89
C LEU A 205 -11.99 -25.81 53.67
N MET A 206 -11.96 -25.28 52.45
CA MET A 206 -11.07 -24.21 52.03
C MET A 206 -11.48 -22.85 52.62
N LEU A 207 -10.49 -22.09 53.07
CA LEU A 207 -10.69 -20.71 53.55
C LEU A 207 -11.15 -19.78 52.43
N PRO A 208 -12.01 -18.78 52.72
CA PRO A 208 -12.34 -17.74 51.76
C PRO A 208 -11.07 -16.93 51.42
N ASN A 209 -10.62 -17.00 50.17
CA ASN A 209 -9.40 -16.39 49.63
C ASN A 209 -8.07 -17.11 50.00
N PRO A 210 -7.82 -18.33 49.46
CA PRO A 210 -6.56 -19.04 49.69
C PRO A 210 -5.37 -18.26 49.10
N ALA A 211 -4.25 -18.21 49.82
CA ALA A 211 -3.04 -17.52 49.36
C ALA A 211 -2.49 -18.18 48.07
N SER A 212 -2.05 -17.38 47.10
CA SER A 212 -1.41 -17.87 45.87
C SER A 212 -0.20 -18.74 46.20
N VAL A 213 -0.18 -19.95 45.64
CA VAL A 213 0.77 -21.02 45.93
C VAL A 213 2.08 -20.88 45.13
N ALA A 214 2.14 -19.94 44.18
CA ALA A 214 3.15 -19.87 43.12
C ALA A 214 4.53 -19.29 43.52
N LYS A 215 5.05 -19.56 44.73
CA LYS A 215 6.34 -18.98 45.17
C LYS A 215 7.36 -19.97 45.73
N THR A 216 7.64 -21.06 45.04
CA THR A 216 8.90 -21.82 45.25
C THR A 216 9.23 -22.73 44.06
N SER A 217 9.96 -22.21 43.07
CA SER A 217 11.05 -22.91 42.33
C SER A 217 11.42 -22.11 41.08
N SER A 218 12.24 -21.07 41.22
CA SER A 218 12.98 -20.51 40.09
C SER A 218 14.48 -20.72 40.31
N THR A 219 15.07 -21.60 39.52
CA THR A 219 16.49 -21.51 39.19
C THR A 219 16.70 -20.23 38.40
N LYS A 220 17.60 -19.38 38.89
CA LYS A 220 18.05 -18.15 38.23
C LYS A 220 18.43 -18.44 36.78
N ASN A 221 17.71 -17.86 35.83
CA ASN A 221 18.28 -17.36 34.58
C ASN A 221 17.52 -16.10 34.19
N ALA A 222 18.15 -14.95 34.46
CA ALA A 222 17.64 -13.64 34.12
C ALA A 222 17.87 -13.37 32.62
N VAL A 223 16.79 -13.04 31.92
CA VAL A 223 16.87 -12.28 30.67
C VAL A 223 16.96 -10.81 31.06
N THR A 224 18.13 -10.24 30.84
CA THR A 224 18.44 -8.82 31.03
C THR A 224 17.76 -8.02 29.93
N ASN A 225 16.83 -7.12 30.29
CA ASN A 225 16.49 -5.97 29.45
C ASN A 225 16.93 -4.69 30.16
N LYS A 226 17.65 -3.88 29.40
CA LYS A 226 18.49 -2.76 29.82
C LYS A 226 17.63 -1.49 29.87
N ALA A 227 17.43 -0.93 31.05
CA ALA A 227 17.06 0.47 31.25
C ALA A 227 17.88 1.03 32.42
N THR A 228 18.50 2.17 32.19
CA THR A 228 19.54 2.84 32.99
C THR A 228 19.04 3.38 34.35
N PRO A 229 19.95 3.61 35.32
CA PRO A 229 19.62 3.73 36.73
C PRO A 229 19.41 5.18 37.19
N VAL A 230 18.59 5.36 38.23
CA VAL A 230 18.63 6.54 39.09
C VAL A 230 18.97 6.10 40.51
N THR A 231 20.02 6.71 41.02
CA THR A 231 20.69 6.53 42.31
C THR A 231 19.87 7.16 43.44
N THR A 232 19.65 6.46 44.56
CA THR A 232 19.80 7.07 45.90
C THR A 232 20.07 6.00 46.96
N ALA A 233 20.94 6.35 47.89
CA ALA A 233 21.69 5.47 48.77
C ALA A 233 20.93 5.01 50.04
N ALA A 234 21.33 3.81 50.47
CA ALA A 234 21.53 3.30 51.83
C ALA A 234 20.80 3.96 53.01
N ASN A 235 20.07 3.13 53.76
CA ASN A 235 20.31 3.06 55.19
C ASN A 235 20.13 1.63 55.73
N THR A 236 21.18 1.17 56.39
CA THR A 236 21.36 -0.11 57.08
C THR A 236 20.87 -0.03 58.52
N THR A 237 20.03 -0.97 58.97
CA THR A 237 20.08 -1.51 60.34
C THR A 237 19.38 -2.88 60.39
N PRO A 238 19.99 -3.93 60.99
CA PRO A 238 19.36 -5.24 61.12
C PRO A 238 18.50 -5.28 62.39
N ALA A 239 17.19 -5.41 62.25
CA ALA A 239 16.28 -5.67 63.36
C ALA A 239 15.88 -7.14 63.35
N THR A 240 16.45 -7.87 64.30
CA THR A 240 15.98 -9.14 64.84
C THR A 240 14.50 -9.02 65.20
N SER A 241 13.64 -9.80 64.56
CA SER A 241 12.34 -10.15 65.13
C SER A 241 11.94 -11.53 64.63
N ALA A 242 12.21 -12.52 65.46
CA ALA A 242 11.54 -13.80 65.42
C ALA A 242 10.04 -13.55 65.63
N ALA A 243 9.27 -13.62 64.55
CA ALA A 243 7.83 -13.78 64.63
C ALA A 243 7.53 -15.24 64.35
N ASN A 244 6.93 -15.91 65.35
CA ASN A 244 6.32 -17.22 65.22
C ASN A 244 5.42 -17.26 63.99
N ALA A 245 5.91 -17.82 62.89
CA ALA A 245 5.06 -18.25 61.80
C ALA A 245 4.34 -19.51 62.31
N THR A 246 3.11 -19.34 62.78
CA THR A 246 2.16 -20.45 62.85
C THR A 246 2.08 -21.01 61.44
N THR A 247 2.78 -22.11 61.17
CA THR A 247 2.75 -22.76 59.85
C THR A 247 1.34 -23.28 59.65
N THR A 248 0.47 -22.49 59.02
CA THR A 248 -0.85 -22.94 58.60
C THR A 248 -0.64 -24.08 57.62
N ILE A 249 -0.98 -25.30 58.04
CA ILE A 249 -0.94 -26.48 57.17
C ILE A 249 -1.99 -26.27 56.08
N VAL A 250 -1.54 -26.11 54.84
CA VAL A 250 -2.41 -25.97 53.67
C VAL A 250 -2.72 -27.38 53.16
N HIS A 251 -4.01 -27.76 53.19
CA HIS A 251 -4.49 -29.08 52.78
C HIS A 251 -4.84 -29.11 51.29
N ASN A 252 -4.85 -30.29 50.66
CA ASN A 252 -5.27 -30.51 49.27
C ASN A 252 -4.52 -29.67 48.22
N GLN A 253 -3.23 -29.43 48.43
CA GLN A 253 -2.40 -28.65 47.49
C GLN A 253 -1.80 -29.57 46.44
N PHE A 254 -1.88 -29.21 45.16
CA PHE A 254 -1.24 -29.93 44.06
C PHE A 254 -0.27 -29.05 43.27
N VAL A 255 0.79 -29.67 42.74
CA VAL A 255 1.72 -29.08 41.78
C VAL A 255 2.02 -30.12 40.72
N ALA A 256 1.85 -29.78 39.44
CA ALA A 256 2.23 -30.60 38.30
C ALA A 256 3.18 -29.82 37.39
N GLN A 257 4.23 -30.47 36.90
CA GLN A 257 5.19 -29.94 35.95
C GLN A 257 5.42 -30.98 34.85
N LEU A 258 5.12 -30.62 33.60
CA LEU A 258 5.31 -31.46 32.43
C LEU A 258 6.27 -30.76 31.49
N GLN A 259 7.37 -31.42 31.12
CA GLN A 259 8.31 -30.92 30.13
C GLN A 259 8.18 -31.72 28.84
N ASP A 260 7.93 -31.04 27.73
CA ASP A 260 7.94 -31.62 26.38
C ASP A 260 9.39 -31.80 25.89
N ALA A 261 9.61 -32.76 25.00
CA ALA A 261 10.89 -33.03 24.34
C ALA A 261 11.47 -31.81 23.61
N HIS A 262 10.64 -30.82 23.24
CA HIS A 262 11.06 -29.60 22.56
C HIS A 262 11.22 -28.38 23.49
N ALA A 263 11.46 -28.64 24.78
CA ALA A 263 11.66 -27.64 25.84
C ALA A 263 10.45 -26.74 26.17
N GLY A 264 9.24 -27.12 25.73
CA GLY A 264 8.00 -26.53 26.24
C GLY A 264 7.71 -27.02 27.67
N GLU A 265 7.13 -26.17 28.50
CA GLU A 265 6.83 -26.47 29.91
C GLU A 265 5.35 -26.19 30.22
N VAL A 266 4.68 -27.15 30.86
CA VAL A 266 3.35 -26.98 31.45
C VAL A 266 3.49 -27.07 32.96
N SER A 267 3.06 -26.04 33.67
CA SER A 267 3.00 -26.04 35.12
C SER A 267 1.59 -25.72 35.60
N LEU A 268 1.13 -26.49 36.59
CA LEU A 268 -0.16 -26.35 37.24
C LEU A 268 0.11 -26.34 38.74
N ALA A 269 -0.40 -25.35 39.45
CA ALA A 269 -0.28 -25.31 40.91
C ALA A 269 -1.57 -24.77 41.51
N GLY A 270 -2.07 -25.43 42.55
CA GLY A 270 -3.33 -25.00 43.14
C GLY A 270 -3.72 -25.78 44.38
N GLN A 271 -4.95 -25.55 44.80
CA GLN A 271 -5.56 -26.18 45.95
C GLN A 271 -7.02 -26.49 45.62
N PHE A 272 -7.56 -27.59 46.17
CA PHE A 272 -8.95 -27.98 45.93
C PHE A 272 -9.70 -28.43 47.19
N GLN A 273 -11.02 -28.41 47.11
CA GLN A 273 -11.96 -28.97 48.05
C GLN A 273 -12.92 -29.86 47.25
N LEU A 274 -13.26 -31.04 47.76
CA LEU A 274 -14.12 -31.99 47.05
C LEU A 274 -15.61 -31.70 47.25
N PHE A 275 -16.04 -31.35 48.47
CA PHE A 275 -17.45 -31.19 48.81
C PHE A 275 -17.71 -29.94 49.69
N PRO A 276 -18.49 -28.96 49.21
CA PRO A 276 -18.80 -28.69 47.80
C PRO A 276 -17.51 -28.48 46.99
N PHE A 277 -17.55 -28.74 45.68
CA PHE A 277 -16.33 -28.71 44.87
C PHE A 277 -15.82 -27.27 44.71
N LYS A 278 -14.55 -27.04 45.07
CA LYS A 278 -13.83 -25.79 44.82
C LYS A 278 -12.43 -26.07 44.33
N LEU A 279 -11.94 -25.26 43.40
CA LEU A 279 -10.60 -25.40 42.84
C LEU A 279 -10.04 -24.01 42.55
N VAL A 280 -8.87 -23.69 43.12
CA VAL A 280 -8.16 -22.43 42.89
C VAL A 280 -6.73 -22.75 42.48
N GLY A 281 -6.25 -22.16 41.40
CA GLY A 281 -4.88 -22.42 40.95
C GLY A 281 -4.37 -21.48 39.87
N ASP A 282 -3.09 -21.64 39.58
CA ASP A 282 -2.39 -21.01 38.48
C ASP A 282 -2.05 -22.09 37.43
N VAL A 283 -2.27 -21.77 36.16
CA VAL A 283 -1.83 -22.55 35.01
C VAL A 283 -0.84 -21.73 34.21
N GLN A 284 0.27 -22.35 33.82
CA GLN A 284 1.25 -21.74 32.94
C GLN A 284 1.74 -22.76 31.92
N LEU A 285 1.56 -22.43 30.65
CA LEU A 285 2.16 -23.07 29.49
C LEU A 285 3.23 -22.12 28.95
N ALA A 286 4.48 -22.57 28.83
CA ALA A 286 5.58 -21.77 28.34
C ALA A 286 6.19 -22.39 27.08
N LYS A 287 6.23 -21.62 25.99
CA LYS A 287 6.94 -21.93 24.73
C LYS A 287 6.59 -23.30 24.13
N LEU A 288 5.32 -23.70 24.18
CA LEU A 288 4.84 -24.92 23.54
C LEU A 288 5.02 -24.82 22.03
N LYS A 289 5.76 -25.75 21.42
CA LYS A 289 5.98 -25.79 19.97
C LYS A 289 4.71 -26.27 19.27
N LEU A 290 4.22 -25.46 18.31
CA LEU A 290 2.99 -25.77 17.57
C LEU A 290 3.23 -26.71 16.38
N ALA A 291 4.44 -26.75 15.81
CA ALA A 291 4.74 -27.56 14.63
C ALA A 291 4.49 -29.08 14.80
N PRO A 292 4.82 -29.72 15.96
CA PRO A 292 4.45 -31.12 16.21
C PRO A 292 2.92 -31.32 16.30
N LEU A 293 2.20 -30.35 16.86
CA LEU A 293 0.74 -30.41 17.02
C LEU A 293 0.00 -30.17 15.70
N TRP A 294 0.58 -29.35 14.80
CA TRP A 294 0.03 -29.11 13.47
C TRP A 294 -0.14 -30.39 12.65
N GLN A 295 0.68 -31.43 12.88
CA GLN A 295 0.59 -32.71 12.18
C GLN A 295 -0.79 -33.37 12.33
N PHE A 296 -1.49 -33.14 13.45
CA PHE A 296 -2.83 -33.70 13.66
C PHE A 296 -3.91 -33.15 12.72
N VAL A 297 -3.68 -31.96 12.15
CA VAL A 297 -4.64 -31.26 11.28
C VAL A 297 -4.05 -30.90 9.91
N ALA A 298 -2.79 -31.25 9.66
CA ALA A 298 -2.06 -30.84 8.46
C ALA A 298 -2.71 -31.32 7.16
N ASP A 299 -3.41 -32.46 7.19
CA ASP A 299 -4.15 -33.00 6.06
C ASP A 299 -5.37 -32.15 5.66
N GLN A 300 -5.90 -31.33 6.58
CA GLN A 300 -7.05 -30.46 6.36
C GLN A 300 -6.70 -29.16 5.63
N PHE A 301 -5.41 -28.78 5.57
CA PHE A 301 -4.97 -27.52 4.98
C PHE A 301 -4.04 -27.73 3.77
N ASN A 302 -3.85 -26.69 2.98
CA ASN A 302 -2.89 -26.65 1.86
C ASN A 302 -1.57 -25.94 2.25
N VAL A 303 -1.41 -25.60 3.52
CA VAL A 303 -0.22 -24.92 4.08
C VAL A 303 0.45 -25.77 5.15
N LYS A 304 1.74 -25.53 5.35
CA LYS A 304 2.54 -26.14 6.41
C LYS A 304 2.92 -25.10 7.45
N LEU A 305 2.71 -25.42 8.73
CA LEU A 305 3.29 -24.65 9.83
C LEU A 305 4.77 -25.03 10.00
N GLY A 306 5.67 -24.12 9.65
CA GLY A 306 7.12 -24.29 9.81
C GLY A 306 7.55 -24.13 11.25
N THR A 307 7.21 -22.99 11.86
CA THR A 307 7.49 -22.66 13.26
C THR A 307 6.28 -22.01 13.92
N GLY A 308 6.24 -22.05 15.25
CA GLY A 308 5.23 -21.40 16.08
C GLY A 308 5.39 -21.83 17.54
N GLU A 309 5.29 -20.88 18.45
CA GLU A 309 5.39 -21.08 19.90
C GLU A 309 4.15 -20.48 20.58
N LEU A 310 3.58 -21.20 21.54
CA LEU A 310 2.43 -20.77 22.33
C LEU A 310 2.80 -20.73 23.81
N SER A 311 2.52 -19.61 24.46
CA SER A 311 2.57 -19.46 25.91
C SER A 311 1.22 -19.00 26.44
N ILE A 312 0.76 -19.60 27.53
CA ILE A 312 -0.50 -19.26 28.21
C ILE A 312 -0.21 -19.12 29.69
N LYS A 313 -0.81 -18.12 30.35
CA LYS A 313 -0.78 -17.99 31.80
C LYS A 313 -2.16 -17.56 32.28
N ALA A 314 -2.69 -18.18 33.32
CA ALA A 314 -3.95 -17.74 33.92
C ALA A 314 -4.03 -18.16 35.39
N HIS A 315 -4.70 -17.33 36.19
CA HIS A 315 -5.19 -17.71 37.50
C HIS A 315 -6.66 -18.06 37.39
N TYR A 316 -7.10 -19.17 37.95
CA TYR A 316 -8.48 -19.63 37.82
C TYR A 316 -9.04 -20.05 39.17
N GLN A 317 -10.35 -19.82 39.32
CA GLN A 317 -11.15 -20.28 40.45
C GLN A 317 -12.45 -20.87 39.91
N VAL A 318 -12.73 -22.11 40.33
CA VAL A 318 -13.94 -22.86 40.03
C VAL A 318 -14.65 -23.16 41.34
N ASP A 319 -15.92 -22.78 41.43
CA ASP A 319 -16.80 -23.11 42.55
C ASP A 319 -18.05 -23.80 42.02
N LEU A 320 -18.37 -24.99 42.54
CA LEU A 320 -19.60 -25.71 42.25
C LEU A 320 -20.36 -25.92 43.58
N PRO A 321 -21.31 -25.02 43.92
CA PRO A 321 -22.09 -25.13 45.15
C PRO A 321 -23.05 -26.34 45.12
N GLU A 322 -23.46 -26.84 46.28
CA GLU A 322 -24.40 -27.98 46.38
C GLU A 322 -25.76 -27.70 45.71
N GLN A 323 -26.19 -26.44 45.74
CA GLN A 323 -27.36 -25.93 45.05
C GLN A 323 -26.96 -24.65 44.32
N GLY A 324 -26.84 -24.71 42.99
CA GLY A 324 -26.49 -23.57 42.15
C GLY A 324 -25.78 -23.96 40.87
N GLU A 325 -25.42 -22.95 40.08
CA GLU A 325 -24.68 -23.13 38.83
C GLU A 325 -23.17 -23.07 39.06
N LEU A 326 -22.41 -23.64 38.12
CA LEU A 326 -20.96 -23.57 38.07
C LEU A 326 -20.50 -22.11 38.02
N GLN A 327 -19.68 -21.69 38.97
CA GLN A 327 -19.02 -20.39 38.95
C GLN A 327 -17.57 -20.60 38.51
N LEU A 328 -17.19 -19.91 37.43
CA LEU A 328 -15.82 -19.89 36.94
C LEU A 328 -15.36 -18.44 36.85
N THR A 329 -14.23 -18.15 37.47
CA THR A 329 -13.49 -16.91 37.27
C THR A 329 -12.08 -17.23 36.80
N ALA A 330 -11.61 -16.47 35.82
CA ALA A 330 -10.22 -16.49 35.40
C ALA A 330 -9.71 -15.06 35.39
N GLU A 331 -8.52 -14.84 35.94
CA GLU A 331 -7.91 -13.52 36.08
C GLU A 331 -6.45 -13.55 35.62
N ARG A 332 -5.94 -12.37 35.26
CA ARG A 332 -4.54 -12.19 34.84
C ARG A 332 -4.16 -13.14 33.70
N GLY A 333 -5.13 -13.45 32.84
CA GLY A 333 -4.94 -14.31 31.68
C GLY A 333 -4.03 -13.64 30.65
N GLN A 334 -3.08 -14.39 30.11
CA GLN A 334 -2.17 -13.97 29.05
C GLN A 334 -2.03 -15.11 28.05
N VAL A 335 -2.11 -14.78 26.75
CA VAL A 335 -1.86 -15.70 25.64
C VAL A 335 -0.85 -15.04 24.71
N ILE A 336 0.28 -15.69 24.45
CA ILE A 336 1.33 -15.22 23.55
C ILE A 336 1.56 -16.28 22.48
N VAL A 337 1.48 -15.86 21.23
CA VAL A 337 1.84 -16.64 20.05
C VAL A 337 3.03 -15.95 19.40
N GLU A 338 4.14 -16.65 19.26
CA GLU A 338 5.38 -16.07 18.71
C GLU A 338 5.99 -16.96 17.61
N LYS A 339 6.77 -16.33 16.72
CA LYS A 339 7.55 -16.98 15.65
C LYS A 339 6.71 -17.89 14.75
N VAL A 340 5.48 -17.48 14.43
CA VAL A 340 4.62 -18.22 13.51
C VAL A 340 5.13 -18.03 12.09
N ASN A 341 5.32 -19.13 11.37
CA ASN A 341 5.68 -19.11 9.96
C ASN A 341 4.87 -20.17 9.21
N LEU A 342 4.00 -19.73 8.31
CA LEU A 342 3.22 -20.58 7.41
C LEU A 342 3.87 -20.60 6.02
N LEU A 343 4.03 -21.81 5.51
CA LEU A 343 4.71 -22.12 4.26
C LEU A 343 3.71 -22.68 3.25
N ASN A 344 3.79 -22.20 2.01
CA ASN A 344 3.20 -22.85 0.83
C ASN A 344 4.35 -23.44 0.00
N GLY A 345 4.50 -24.77 0.00
CA GLY A 345 5.74 -25.41 -0.45
C GLY A 345 6.92 -24.98 0.44
N ASP A 346 7.92 -24.33 -0.17
CA ASP A 346 9.09 -23.78 0.53
C ASP A 346 9.03 -22.24 0.72
N GLN A 347 7.96 -21.59 0.24
CA GLN A 347 7.81 -20.13 0.34
C GLN A 347 7.00 -19.74 1.58
N SER A 348 7.55 -18.82 2.38
CA SER A 348 6.80 -18.16 3.46
C SER A 348 5.72 -17.25 2.89
N VAL A 349 4.46 -17.56 3.23
CA VAL A 349 3.26 -16.77 2.87
C VAL A 349 2.79 -15.88 4.02
N ILE A 350 2.96 -16.35 5.27
CA ILE A 350 2.62 -15.60 6.48
C ILE A 350 3.74 -15.77 7.50
N THR A 351 4.31 -14.67 7.96
CA THR A 351 5.24 -14.64 9.10
C THR A 351 4.69 -13.70 10.17
N LEU A 352 4.51 -14.20 11.38
CA LEU A 352 4.01 -13.42 12.52
C LEU A 352 4.99 -13.59 13.71
N PRO A 353 5.85 -12.60 13.96
CA PRO A 353 6.79 -12.60 15.07
C PRO A 353 6.12 -12.66 16.44
N LEU A 354 5.08 -11.85 16.68
CA LEU A 354 4.43 -11.72 17.98
C LEU A 354 2.95 -11.38 17.84
N LEU A 355 2.12 -12.13 18.56
CA LEU A 355 0.73 -11.81 18.89
C LEU A 355 0.53 -12.09 20.39
N ALA A 356 0.19 -11.08 21.17
CA ALA A 356 -0.04 -11.16 22.60
C ALA A 356 -1.45 -10.66 22.94
N VAL A 357 -2.14 -11.41 23.80
CA VAL A 357 -3.41 -11.03 24.41
C VAL A 357 -3.19 -10.97 25.91
N ASP A 358 -3.28 -9.77 26.47
CA ASP A 358 -2.93 -9.48 27.86
C ASP A 358 -4.15 -9.11 28.70
N GLY A 359 -4.14 -9.52 29.96
CA GLY A 359 -5.14 -9.13 30.96
C GLY A 359 -6.53 -9.70 30.68
N ILE A 360 -6.62 -10.95 30.22
CA ILE A 360 -7.89 -11.66 30.03
C ILE A 360 -8.49 -11.97 31.39
N ASN A 361 -9.68 -11.43 31.65
CA ASN A 361 -10.48 -11.72 32.83
C ASN A 361 -11.84 -12.26 32.37
N VAL A 362 -12.22 -13.44 32.87
CA VAL A 362 -13.48 -14.12 32.53
C VAL A 362 -14.29 -14.29 33.81
N ASN A 363 -15.57 -13.95 33.75
CA ASN A 363 -16.51 -14.23 34.84
C ASN A 363 -17.77 -14.88 34.26
N LEU A 364 -17.92 -16.18 34.50
CA LEU A 364 -19.02 -16.99 33.98
C LEU A 364 -20.36 -16.56 34.56
N ALA A 365 -20.44 -16.30 35.86
CA ALA A 365 -21.68 -15.90 36.53
C ALA A 365 -22.21 -14.54 36.03
N LYS A 366 -21.30 -13.63 35.64
CA LYS A 366 -21.64 -12.34 35.04
C LYS A 366 -21.73 -12.38 33.51
N GLN A 367 -21.36 -13.49 32.88
CA GLN A 367 -21.18 -13.64 31.43
C GLN A 367 -20.36 -12.49 30.83
N ARG A 368 -19.22 -12.16 31.47
CA ARG A 368 -18.34 -11.07 31.05
C ARG A 368 -16.93 -11.56 30.74
N ILE A 369 -16.36 -11.00 29.68
CA ILE A 369 -14.95 -11.15 29.33
C ILE A 369 -14.35 -9.76 29.17
N ASN A 370 -13.31 -9.45 29.93
CA ASN A 370 -12.56 -8.20 29.82
C ASN A 370 -11.13 -8.53 29.36
N ILE A 371 -10.67 -7.88 28.29
CA ILE A 371 -9.35 -8.05 27.71
C ILE A 371 -8.67 -6.69 27.75
N LYS A 372 -7.52 -6.59 28.41
CA LYS A 372 -6.82 -5.31 28.54
C LYS A 372 -6.19 -4.86 27.23
N GLN A 373 -5.50 -5.75 26.52
CA GLN A 373 -4.84 -5.40 25.27
C GLN A 373 -4.72 -6.61 24.35
N ILE A 374 -4.91 -6.38 23.05
CA ILE A 374 -4.41 -7.27 22.00
C ILE A 374 -3.30 -6.52 21.27
N HIS A 375 -2.08 -7.06 21.28
CA HIS A 375 -0.93 -6.48 20.61
C HIS A 375 -0.34 -7.46 19.59
N SER A 376 -0.08 -7.00 18.38
CA SER A 376 0.50 -7.82 17.32
C SER A 376 1.51 -7.02 16.51
N GLU A 377 2.67 -7.61 16.24
CA GLU A 377 3.81 -6.90 15.67
C GLU A 377 4.46 -7.68 14.53
N GLY A 378 4.77 -6.98 13.44
CA GLY A 378 5.70 -7.45 12.41
C GLY A 378 5.12 -8.53 11.48
N LEU A 379 3.79 -8.60 11.32
CA LEU A 379 3.18 -9.52 10.36
C LEU A 379 3.68 -9.22 8.94
N SER A 380 4.21 -10.22 8.26
CA SER A 380 4.49 -10.16 6.82
C SER A 380 3.57 -11.12 6.09
N LEU A 381 2.82 -10.59 5.12
CA LEU A 381 1.81 -11.30 4.35
C LEU A 381 2.05 -11.13 2.86
N LYS A 382 2.05 -12.24 2.12
CA LYS A 382 2.06 -12.24 0.65
C LYS A 382 0.75 -12.81 0.13
N ALA A 383 0.06 -12.04 -0.69
CA ALA A 383 -1.23 -12.40 -1.28
C ALA A 383 -1.23 -12.13 -2.78
N LYS A 384 -1.97 -12.94 -3.52
CA LYS A 384 -2.26 -12.73 -4.94
C LYS A 384 -3.78 -12.66 -5.12
N LEU A 385 -4.24 -11.61 -5.80
CA LEU A 385 -5.63 -11.39 -6.21
C LEU A 385 -5.74 -11.53 -7.73
N ASP A 386 -6.42 -12.57 -8.17
CA ASP A 386 -6.74 -12.84 -9.58
C ASP A 386 -8.25 -13.07 -9.77
N GLU A 387 -8.65 -13.58 -10.95
CA GLU A 387 -10.05 -13.89 -11.28
C GLU A 387 -10.66 -14.95 -10.34
N GLN A 388 -9.85 -15.85 -9.76
CA GLN A 388 -10.31 -16.83 -8.78
C GLN A 388 -10.44 -16.27 -7.36
N GLY A 389 -9.94 -15.05 -7.11
CA GLY A 389 -9.99 -14.37 -5.82
C GLY A 389 -8.63 -14.26 -5.15
N ILE A 390 -8.61 -14.20 -3.82
CA ILE A 390 -7.36 -14.11 -3.04
C ILE A 390 -6.84 -15.52 -2.76
N ASP A 391 -5.61 -15.82 -3.15
CA ASP A 391 -4.93 -17.12 -2.99
C ASP A 391 -4.82 -17.60 -1.53
N LEU A 392 -4.78 -16.69 -0.56
CA LEU A 392 -4.77 -17.01 0.87
C LEU A 392 -6.01 -17.76 1.35
N VAL A 393 -7.17 -17.55 0.71
CA VAL A 393 -8.43 -18.20 1.10
C VAL A 393 -8.33 -19.73 0.92
N PRO A 394 -8.05 -20.28 -0.27
CA PRO A 394 -7.90 -21.73 -0.45
C PRO A 394 -6.67 -22.33 0.28
N LEU A 395 -5.71 -21.51 0.70
CA LEU A 395 -4.57 -21.94 1.50
C LEU A 395 -4.91 -22.17 2.98
N LEU A 396 -5.70 -21.26 3.56
CA LEU A 396 -6.05 -21.27 4.98
C LEU A 396 -7.40 -21.93 5.29
N MET A 397 -8.24 -22.16 4.28
CA MET A 397 -9.55 -22.78 4.49
C MET A 397 -9.44 -24.31 4.60
N PRO A 398 -10.11 -24.95 5.58
CA PRO A 398 -10.14 -26.40 5.68
C PRO A 398 -10.75 -27.04 4.43
N LYS A 399 -10.13 -28.11 3.91
CA LYS A 399 -10.60 -28.84 2.72
C LYS A 399 -12.04 -29.32 2.82
N SER A 400 -12.51 -29.62 4.03
CA SER A 400 -13.90 -30.03 4.30
C SER A 400 -14.94 -28.93 4.06
N MET A 401 -14.54 -27.65 4.12
CA MET A 401 -15.41 -26.50 3.86
C MET A 401 -15.38 -26.05 2.39
N ALA A 402 -14.39 -26.48 1.61
CA ALA A 402 -14.25 -26.10 0.20
C ALA A 402 -15.27 -26.82 -0.72
N THR A 403 -15.77 -27.98 -0.31
CA THR A 403 -16.73 -28.79 -1.09
C THR A 403 -18.19 -28.36 -0.95
N THR A 404 -18.54 -27.49 0.00
CA THR A 404 -19.93 -27.01 0.18
C THR A 404 -20.29 -25.82 -0.73
N SER A 405 -19.34 -25.26 -1.48
CA SER A 405 -19.56 -24.06 -2.30
C SER A 405 -19.80 -24.35 -3.79
N SER A 406 -19.76 -25.61 -4.25
CA SER A 406 -19.90 -25.96 -5.69
C SER A 406 -21.16 -26.77 -6.05
N THR A 407 -22.15 -26.86 -5.17
CA THR A 407 -23.47 -27.45 -5.48
C THR A 407 -24.60 -26.61 -4.88
N ALA A 408 -24.70 -25.35 -5.34
CA ALA A 408 -25.98 -24.66 -5.36
C ALA A 408 -26.54 -24.68 -6.79
N THR A 409 -26.75 -25.88 -7.33
CA THR A 409 -27.79 -26.07 -8.33
C THR A 409 -29.10 -26.00 -7.55
N ALA A 410 -29.93 -25.01 -7.89
CA ALA A 410 -31.29 -24.92 -7.39
C ALA A 410 -31.96 -26.30 -7.47
N PRO A 411 -32.60 -26.80 -6.40
CA PRO A 411 -33.46 -27.96 -6.53
C PRO A 411 -34.56 -27.61 -7.52
N GLU A 412 -34.58 -28.32 -8.65
CA GLU A 412 -35.74 -28.34 -9.53
C GLU A 412 -37.00 -28.62 -8.72
N ALA A 413 -38.03 -27.86 -9.05
CA ALA A 413 -39.37 -28.01 -8.54
C ALA A 413 -39.81 -29.47 -8.53
N SER A 414 -40.08 -29.99 -7.35
CA SER A 414 -40.91 -31.18 -7.16
C SER A 414 -42.18 -30.76 -6.44
N GLU A 415 -43.23 -30.72 -7.23
CA GLU A 415 -44.66 -30.85 -6.94
C GLU A 415 -45.19 -30.50 -5.55
N ALA A 416 -46.08 -29.50 -5.60
CA ALA A 416 -47.13 -29.18 -4.66
C ALA A 416 -47.64 -30.34 -3.79
N ILE A 417 -47.62 -30.13 -2.48
CA ILE A 417 -48.66 -30.63 -1.58
C ILE A 417 -49.30 -29.43 -0.92
N VAL A 418 -50.57 -29.23 -1.29
CA VAL A 418 -51.49 -28.24 -0.77
C VAL A 418 -51.85 -28.61 0.67
N ALA A 419 -51.60 -27.71 1.61
CA ALA A 419 -52.33 -27.66 2.88
C ALA A 419 -52.49 -26.20 3.32
N ASN A 420 -53.75 -25.78 3.42
CA ASN A 420 -54.23 -24.43 3.75
C ASN A 420 -53.58 -23.81 5.00
N PRO A 421 -53.36 -22.47 5.02
CA PRO A 421 -53.15 -21.73 6.24
C PRO A 421 -54.51 -21.49 6.89
N THR A 422 -54.72 -22.04 8.09
CA THR A 422 -55.80 -21.56 8.96
C THR A 422 -55.17 -20.71 10.05
N THR A 423 -55.54 -19.44 10.02
CA THR A 423 -55.56 -18.45 11.08
C THR A 423 -55.41 -19.04 12.49
N SER A 424 -54.40 -18.59 13.23
CA SER A 424 -54.53 -18.46 14.68
C SER A 424 -53.97 -17.12 15.11
N GLN A 425 -54.84 -16.40 15.80
CA GLN A 425 -54.72 -15.02 16.21
C GLN A 425 -53.59 -14.84 17.22
N ALA A 426 -52.93 -13.70 17.07
CA ALA A 426 -52.17 -13.07 18.12
C ALA A 426 -53.03 -12.95 19.39
N VAL A 427 -52.57 -13.58 20.47
CA VAL A 427 -52.81 -13.07 21.81
C VAL A 427 -51.55 -12.32 22.18
N ALA A 428 -51.67 -11.00 22.23
CA ALA A 428 -50.72 -10.14 22.89
C ALA A 428 -50.69 -10.54 24.36
N ASP A 429 -49.58 -11.13 24.80
CA ASP A 429 -49.22 -11.10 26.21
C ASP A 429 -48.05 -10.12 26.34
N ASN A 430 -48.38 -8.97 26.93
CA ASN A 430 -47.44 -7.94 27.32
C ASN A 430 -46.73 -8.44 28.58
N SER A 431 -45.51 -8.91 28.41
CA SER A 431 -44.53 -9.03 29.50
C SER A 431 -43.18 -8.56 28.98
N ALA A 432 -42.96 -7.25 28.96
CA ALA A 432 -41.66 -6.70 29.37
C ALA A 432 -41.48 -7.15 30.83
N THR A 433 -40.34 -7.67 31.32
CA THR A 433 -38.92 -7.39 31.13
C THR A 433 -38.24 -8.50 31.97
N GLU A 434 -37.19 -9.21 31.56
CA GLU A 434 -35.78 -8.89 31.86
C GLU A 434 -34.94 -10.17 31.63
N ASN A 435 -33.67 -9.97 31.23
CA ASN A 435 -32.55 -10.93 31.30
C ASN A 435 -32.48 -12.08 30.27
N ALA A 436 -32.22 -11.74 29.02
CA ALA A 436 -31.26 -12.49 28.22
C ALA A 436 -29.98 -11.65 28.06
N ASN A 437 -29.23 -11.46 29.15
CA ASN A 437 -27.90 -10.87 29.03
C ASN A 437 -27.03 -11.88 28.29
N GLY A 438 -26.70 -11.60 27.03
CA GLY A 438 -25.68 -12.36 26.31
C GLY A 438 -24.29 -12.08 26.89
N TRP A 439 -23.30 -12.86 26.47
CA TRP A 439 -21.90 -12.58 26.81
C TRP A 439 -21.51 -11.17 26.37
N LEU A 440 -20.98 -10.38 27.30
CA LEU A 440 -20.44 -9.05 27.02
C LEU A 440 -18.91 -9.12 27.05
N VAL A 441 -18.29 -8.84 25.90
CA VAL A 441 -16.84 -8.78 25.76
C VAL A 441 -16.40 -7.33 25.66
N THR A 442 -15.41 -6.94 26.46
CA THR A 442 -14.79 -5.62 26.41
C THR A 442 -13.30 -5.79 26.12
N LEU A 443 -12.81 -5.10 25.10
CA LEU A 443 -11.39 -5.00 24.73
C LEU A 443 -10.95 -3.56 24.97
N ASP A 444 -10.08 -3.31 25.95
CA ASP A 444 -9.69 -1.93 26.30
C ASP A 444 -8.82 -1.28 25.21
N GLY A 445 -8.04 -2.08 24.46
CA GLY A 445 -7.27 -1.61 23.31
C GLY A 445 -6.77 -2.72 22.37
N LEU A 446 -6.70 -2.38 21.09
CA LEU A 446 -6.08 -3.18 20.02
C LEU A 446 -4.90 -2.38 19.46
N SER A 447 -3.74 -3.01 19.27
CA SER A 447 -2.58 -2.40 18.63
C SER A 447 -1.92 -3.38 17.66
N ILE A 448 -1.76 -2.94 16.43
CA ILE A 448 -1.07 -3.62 15.35
C ILE A 448 0.06 -2.70 14.91
N GLU A 449 1.28 -3.21 14.83
CA GLU A 449 2.47 -2.42 14.52
C GLU A 449 3.35 -3.09 13.45
N ASN A 450 3.91 -2.28 12.55
CA ASN A 450 4.91 -2.69 11.56
C ASN A 450 4.48 -3.86 10.64
N TYR A 451 3.20 -3.90 10.22
CA TYR A 451 2.75 -4.91 9.27
C TYR A 451 3.25 -4.61 7.84
N ASP A 452 3.67 -5.64 7.10
CA ASP A 452 4.12 -5.62 5.70
C ASP A 452 3.21 -6.50 4.85
N ILE A 453 2.28 -5.88 4.12
CA ILE A 453 1.34 -6.58 3.24
C ILE A 453 1.78 -6.38 1.79
N GLN A 454 2.09 -7.47 1.11
CA GLN A 454 2.44 -7.51 -0.32
C GLN A 454 1.30 -8.19 -1.08
N LEU A 455 0.63 -7.42 -1.93
CA LEU A 455 -0.50 -7.86 -2.74
C LEU A 455 -0.14 -7.74 -4.22
N GLU A 456 -0.19 -8.86 -4.93
CA GLU A 456 -0.16 -8.88 -6.38
C GLU A 456 -1.59 -8.87 -6.94
N GLU A 457 -1.93 -7.87 -7.74
CA GLU A 457 -3.28 -7.63 -8.27
C GLU A 457 -3.30 -7.81 -9.79
N GLN A 458 -4.13 -8.74 -10.30
CA GLN A 458 -4.26 -9.07 -11.72
C GLN A 458 -5.72 -9.08 -12.23
N LYS A 459 -6.68 -8.70 -11.38
CA LYS A 459 -8.13 -8.78 -11.68
C LYS A 459 -8.67 -7.54 -12.39
N LEU A 460 -8.22 -6.36 -11.97
CA LEU A 460 -8.70 -5.06 -12.44
C LEU A 460 -7.83 -4.48 -13.56
N SER A 461 -6.63 -5.03 -13.75
CA SER A 461 -5.65 -4.56 -14.72
C SER A 461 -5.10 -5.71 -15.56
N LYS A 462 -4.74 -5.45 -16.81
CA LYS A 462 -4.17 -6.47 -17.72
C LYS A 462 -2.78 -6.94 -17.31
N THR A 463 -2.09 -6.14 -16.50
CA THR A 463 -0.71 -6.36 -16.05
C THR A 463 -0.69 -6.42 -14.54
N ALA A 464 -0.01 -7.43 -13.98
CA ALA A 464 0.08 -7.61 -12.54
C ALA A 464 0.65 -6.37 -11.84
N GLN A 465 -0.13 -5.76 -10.96
CA GLN A 465 0.30 -4.65 -10.11
C GLN A 465 0.75 -5.17 -8.75
N GLN A 466 1.92 -4.70 -8.31
CA GLN A 466 2.45 -5.03 -7.00
C GLN A 466 2.11 -3.87 -6.04
N TRP A 467 1.37 -4.19 -4.99
CA TRP A 467 1.01 -3.27 -3.93
C TRP A 467 1.71 -3.70 -2.65
N ARG A 468 2.53 -2.82 -2.09
CA ARG A 468 3.14 -3.02 -0.78
C ARG A 468 2.60 -1.98 0.19
N VAL A 469 1.94 -2.45 1.24
CA VAL A 469 1.46 -1.62 2.35
C VAL A 469 2.41 -1.83 3.53
N TYR A 470 3.30 -0.87 3.76
CA TYR A 470 4.35 -0.94 4.79
C TYR A 470 4.93 0.45 5.12
N PRO A 471 5.22 0.74 6.41
CA PRO A 471 4.70 0.04 7.58
C PRO A 471 3.19 0.25 7.67
N LEU A 472 2.44 -0.72 8.21
CA LEU A 472 1.03 -0.55 8.58
C LEU A 472 0.89 -0.65 10.10
N ASP A 473 0.36 0.42 10.69
CA ASP A 473 0.05 0.54 12.10
C ASP A 473 -1.44 0.83 12.28
N PHE A 474 -2.09 0.12 13.20
CA PHE A 474 -3.50 0.30 13.50
C PHE A 474 -3.74 0.16 15.00
N ALA A 475 -4.47 1.10 15.59
CA ALA A 475 -4.83 1.05 16.99
C ALA A 475 -6.27 1.48 17.22
N THR A 476 -6.91 0.90 18.24
CA THR A 476 -8.23 1.31 18.71
C THR A 476 -8.21 1.58 20.21
N GLN A 477 -9.15 2.39 20.67
CA GLN A 477 -9.50 2.43 22.10
C GLN A 477 -10.45 1.27 22.46
N THR A 478 -11.28 1.47 23.47
CA THR A 478 -12.17 0.44 24.01
C THR A 478 -13.23 0.02 22.99
N ILE A 479 -13.32 -1.29 22.76
CA ILE A 479 -14.36 -1.93 21.96
C ILE A 479 -15.23 -2.77 22.88
N VAL A 480 -16.53 -2.51 22.88
CA VAL A 480 -17.53 -3.33 23.59
C VAL A 480 -18.32 -4.12 22.55
N SER A 481 -18.52 -5.42 22.80
CA SER A 481 -19.16 -6.34 21.84
C SER A 481 -20.61 -6.01 21.50
N ASP A 482 -21.28 -5.14 22.27
CA ASP A 482 -22.62 -4.65 21.94
C ASP A 482 -22.62 -3.49 20.94
N LEU A 483 -21.42 -2.95 20.62
CA LEU A 483 -21.16 -1.94 19.58
C LEU A 483 -21.99 -0.66 19.71
N LYS A 484 -22.52 -0.36 20.90
CA LYS A 484 -23.37 0.82 21.14
C LYS A 484 -22.57 2.12 21.23
N ALA A 485 -21.32 2.03 21.69
CA ALA A 485 -20.42 3.18 21.75
C ALA A 485 -19.59 3.27 20.46
N PRO A 486 -19.34 4.48 19.92
CA PRO A 486 -18.41 4.67 18.81
C PRO A 486 -17.01 4.18 19.17
N ILE A 487 -16.33 3.57 18.19
CA ILE A 487 -14.97 3.04 18.34
C ILE A 487 -13.99 4.08 17.79
N GLU A 488 -13.15 4.63 18.67
CA GLU A 488 -12.04 5.49 18.25
C GLU A 488 -10.89 4.65 17.68
N TYR A 489 -10.33 5.10 16.55
CA TYR A 489 -9.26 4.41 15.85
C TYR A 489 -8.17 5.37 15.34
N GLN A 490 -6.98 4.81 15.13
CA GLN A 490 -5.85 5.44 14.45
C GLN A 490 -5.27 4.42 13.46
N LEU A 491 -5.11 4.83 12.20
CA LEU A 491 -4.54 4.05 11.12
C LEU A 491 -3.42 4.86 10.47
N SER A 492 -2.27 4.24 10.26
CA SER A 492 -1.13 4.82 9.57
C SER A 492 -0.55 3.77 8.64
N PHE A 493 -0.38 4.08 7.36
CA PHE A 493 0.32 3.17 6.45
C PHE A 493 1.10 3.86 5.33
N GLY A 494 2.20 3.24 4.91
CA GLY A 494 2.90 3.58 3.67
C GLY A 494 2.42 2.73 2.49
N LEU A 495 2.46 3.26 1.27
CA LEU A 495 2.11 2.54 0.04
C LEU A 495 3.26 2.62 -0.98
N ASN A 496 3.73 1.47 -1.51
CA ASN A 496 4.71 1.37 -2.61
C ASN A 496 5.95 2.29 -2.48
N ASP A 497 6.49 2.41 -1.26
CA ASP A 497 7.62 3.30 -0.89
C ASP A 497 7.37 4.81 -1.11
N LYS A 498 6.20 5.21 -1.63
CA LYS A 498 5.78 6.61 -1.87
C LYS A 498 4.29 6.79 -1.62
N GLY A 499 3.98 7.60 -0.61
CA GLY A 499 2.61 7.79 -0.15
C GLY A 499 2.51 7.39 1.30
N HIS A 500 2.15 8.33 2.17
CA HIS A 500 1.85 8.07 3.56
C HIS A 500 0.40 8.44 3.84
N PHE A 501 -0.34 7.52 4.43
CA PHE A 501 -1.75 7.66 4.76
C PHE A 501 -1.89 7.63 6.27
N VAL A 502 -2.56 8.64 6.82
CA VAL A 502 -2.92 8.69 8.23
C VAL A 502 -4.41 8.96 8.33
N SER A 503 -5.12 8.14 9.10
CA SER A 503 -6.53 8.33 9.39
C SER A 503 -6.77 8.22 10.90
N LYS A 504 -7.46 9.20 11.48
CA LYS A 504 -7.83 9.21 12.89
C LYS A 504 -9.27 9.63 13.04
N GLY A 505 -10.07 8.86 13.77
CA GLY A 505 -11.49 9.12 13.82
C GLY A 505 -12.25 8.18 14.74
N GLN A 506 -13.57 8.22 14.59
CA GLN A 506 -14.51 7.36 15.29
C GLN A 506 -15.45 6.68 14.31
N VAL A 507 -15.79 5.43 14.59
CA VAL A 507 -16.73 4.61 13.82
C VAL A 507 -17.89 4.21 14.72
N ASP A 508 -19.10 4.61 14.33
CA ASP A 508 -20.35 4.08 14.88
C ASP A 508 -20.79 2.89 14.01
N VAL A 509 -20.53 1.68 14.50
CA VAL A 509 -20.77 0.44 13.73
C VAL A 509 -22.26 0.18 13.54
N LEU A 510 -23.09 0.41 14.56
CA LEU A 510 -24.54 0.20 14.48
C LEU A 510 -25.23 1.28 13.65
N GLY A 511 -24.80 2.53 13.80
CA GLY A 511 -25.25 3.66 12.99
C GLY A 511 -24.69 3.67 11.56
N GLN A 512 -23.71 2.81 11.26
CA GLN A 512 -22.95 2.76 10.01
C GLN A 512 -22.35 4.12 9.65
N ALA A 513 -21.84 4.85 10.63
CA ALA A 513 -21.31 6.20 10.45
C ALA A 513 -19.83 6.27 10.80
N ILE A 514 -19.10 7.12 10.09
CA ILE A 514 -17.68 7.37 10.30
C ILE A 514 -17.41 8.87 10.30
N SER A 515 -16.58 9.32 11.22
CA SER A 515 -16.04 10.69 11.24
C SER A 515 -14.53 10.59 11.40
N ALA A 516 -13.78 11.03 10.40
CA ALA A 516 -12.34 10.79 10.30
C ALA A 516 -11.58 12.00 9.77
N ASN A 517 -10.45 12.31 10.39
CA ASN A 517 -9.41 13.13 9.81
C ASN A 517 -8.56 12.26 8.90
N LEU A 518 -8.33 12.69 7.67
CA LEU A 518 -7.60 11.99 6.63
C LEU A 518 -6.44 12.84 6.17
N LYS A 519 -5.23 12.28 6.26
CA LYS A 519 -4.02 12.86 5.70
C LYS A 519 -3.39 11.89 4.71
N VAL A 520 -3.14 12.36 3.50
CA VAL A 520 -2.41 11.67 2.45
C VAL A 520 -1.23 12.54 2.06
N GLU A 521 -0.02 12.01 2.09
CA GLU A 521 1.19 12.75 1.75
C GLU A 521 1.91 12.07 0.60
N GLN A 522 2.20 12.82 -0.47
CA GLN A 522 3.11 12.44 -1.55
C GLN A 522 2.76 11.09 -2.23
N LEU A 523 1.46 10.78 -2.37
CA LEU A 523 0.98 9.60 -3.09
C LEU A 523 1.35 9.70 -4.57
N ALA A 524 2.16 8.76 -5.07
CA ALA A 524 2.56 8.75 -6.47
C ALA A 524 1.38 8.32 -7.37
N VAL A 525 0.72 9.27 -8.03
CA VAL A 525 -0.49 8.97 -8.84
C VAL A 525 -0.19 8.16 -10.10
N ALA A 526 1.07 8.17 -10.58
CA ALA A 526 1.49 7.41 -11.75
C ALA A 526 1.30 5.88 -11.61
N GLN A 527 1.30 5.35 -10.38
CA GLN A 527 1.06 3.92 -10.13
C GLN A 527 -0.37 3.46 -10.47
N PHE A 528 -1.30 4.41 -10.61
CA PHE A 528 -2.69 4.12 -10.97
C PHE A 528 -2.96 4.15 -12.49
N GLN A 529 -1.93 4.39 -13.31
CA GLN A 529 -2.05 4.40 -14.78
C GLN A 529 -2.76 3.16 -15.36
N PRO A 530 -2.49 1.92 -14.92
CA PRO A 530 -3.15 0.72 -15.47
C PRO A 530 -4.67 0.71 -15.30
N TYR A 531 -5.20 1.43 -14.30
CA TYR A 531 -6.64 1.54 -14.04
C TYR A 531 -7.30 2.63 -14.90
N LEU A 532 -6.53 3.60 -15.40
CA LEU A 532 -7.00 4.69 -16.24
C LEU A 532 -6.94 4.35 -17.73
N GLU A 533 -6.01 3.49 -18.14
CA GLU A 533 -5.76 3.10 -19.54
C GLU A 533 -7.02 2.68 -20.34
N PRO A 534 -8.01 1.96 -19.76
CA PRO A 534 -9.23 1.60 -20.50
C PRO A 534 -10.17 2.76 -20.82
N TYR A 535 -10.03 3.89 -20.13
CA TYR A 535 -10.98 5.02 -20.18
C TYR A 535 -10.38 6.27 -20.83
N VAL A 536 -9.06 6.46 -20.72
CA VAL A 536 -8.36 7.63 -21.25
C VAL A 536 -7.12 7.24 -22.04
N ASN A 537 -6.99 7.83 -23.23
CA ASN A 537 -5.85 7.65 -24.12
C ASN A 537 -4.71 8.63 -23.77
N MET A 538 -4.26 8.58 -22.50
CA MET A 538 -3.20 9.43 -21.97
C MET A 538 -2.24 8.61 -21.09
N GLN A 539 -0.99 9.05 -21.00
CA GLN A 539 0.01 8.45 -20.11
C GLN A 539 0.36 9.41 -18.97
N LEU A 540 0.00 9.04 -17.74
CA LEU A 540 0.38 9.71 -16.51
C LEU A 540 1.82 9.32 -16.13
N LYS A 541 2.79 10.20 -16.39
CA LYS A 541 4.22 9.92 -16.17
C LYS A 541 4.66 10.20 -14.72
N SER A 542 4.14 11.26 -14.12
CA SER A 542 4.46 11.66 -12.76
C SER A 542 3.32 12.48 -12.15
N GLY A 543 3.29 12.53 -10.83
CA GLY A 543 2.40 13.37 -10.03
C GLY A 543 2.43 12.90 -8.58
N LEU A 544 2.47 13.84 -7.63
CA LEU A 544 2.50 13.56 -6.19
C LEU A 544 1.28 14.22 -5.55
N PHE A 545 0.31 13.38 -5.15
CA PHE A 545 -0.93 13.81 -4.56
C PHE A 545 -0.80 13.89 -3.03
N SER A 546 -1.22 15.01 -2.46
CA SER A 546 -1.38 15.16 -1.01
C SER A 546 -2.76 15.74 -0.70
N SER A 547 -3.31 15.38 0.46
CA SER A 547 -4.64 15.78 0.89
C SER A 547 -4.68 15.83 2.40
N ASP A 548 -5.31 16.85 2.97
CA ASP A 548 -5.52 16.97 4.42
C ASP A 548 -6.94 17.49 4.64
N GLY A 549 -7.79 16.68 5.27
CA GLY A 549 -9.21 16.99 5.40
C GLY A 549 -10.00 16.07 6.32
N GLU A 550 -11.23 16.48 6.59
CA GLU A 550 -12.20 15.77 7.41
C GLU A 550 -13.25 15.07 6.53
N LEU A 551 -13.57 13.82 6.84
CA LEU A 551 -14.59 13.01 6.21
C LEU A 551 -15.67 12.65 7.23
N HIS A 552 -16.92 12.96 6.90
CA HIS A 552 -18.10 12.48 7.61
C HIS A 552 -18.96 11.68 6.64
N ALA A 553 -19.11 10.37 6.88
CA ALA A 553 -19.93 9.51 6.03
C ALA A 553 -20.86 8.60 6.85
N ASP A 554 -21.99 8.22 6.27
CA ASP A 554 -22.91 7.24 6.85
C ASP A 554 -23.52 6.27 5.80
N GLY A 555 -24.06 5.16 6.29
CA GLY A 555 -24.75 4.15 5.48
C GLY A 555 -26.07 4.63 4.85
N LYS A 556 -26.53 5.86 5.14
CA LYS A 556 -27.73 6.46 4.56
C LYS A 556 -27.42 7.32 3.33
N GLY A 557 -26.16 7.32 2.87
CA GLY A 557 -25.71 8.06 1.69
C GLY A 557 -25.34 9.51 1.98
N LYS A 558 -25.02 9.85 3.24
CA LYS A 558 -24.28 11.08 3.56
C LYS A 558 -22.80 10.80 3.37
N ALA A 559 -22.13 11.61 2.56
CA ALA A 559 -20.68 11.67 2.52
C ALA A 559 -20.28 13.14 2.30
N ILE A 560 -19.61 13.71 3.29
CA ILE A 560 -19.12 15.08 3.29
C ILE A 560 -17.62 15.04 3.50
N TYR A 561 -16.88 15.64 2.58
CA TYR A 561 -15.43 15.80 2.69
C TYR A 561 -15.08 17.29 2.64
N GLN A 562 -14.25 17.75 3.56
CA GLN A 562 -13.77 19.12 3.62
C GLN A 562 -12.27 19.14 3.86
N GLY A 563 -11.49 19.73 2.95
CA GLY A 563 -10.04 19.74 3.12
C GLY A 563 -9.27 20.46 2.03
N SER A 564 -7.95 20.39 2.12
CA SER A 564 -7.02 20.90 1.12
C SER A 564 -6.52 19.76 0.24
N VAL A 565 -6.14 20.09 -1.00
CA VAL A 565 -5.58 19.14 -1.98
C VAL A 565 -4.37 19.77 -2.65
N GLU A 566 -3.30 18.98 -2.77
CA GLU A 566 -2.10 19.34 -3.53
C GLU A 566 -1.79 18.26 -4.58
N LEU A 567 -1.34 18.70 -5.75
CA LEU A 567 -0.83 17.81 -6.79
C LEU A 567 0.42 18.43 -7.42
N ASP A 568 1.57 17.94 -6.99
CA ASP A 568 2.89 18.43 -7.39
C ASP A 568 3.45 17.62 -8.56
N ASP A 569 4.28 18.26 -9.38
CA ASP A 569 5.05 17.68 -10.49
C ASP A 569 4.24 16.79 -11.45
N LEU A 570 3.01 17.20 -11.76
CA LEU A 570 2.17 16.47 -12.72
C LEU A 570 2.76 16.56 -14.13
N ASN A 571 2.85 15.41 -14.80
CA ASN A 571 3.22 15.34 -16.21
C ASN A 571 2.39 14.28 -16.95
N ILE A 572 1.51 14.75 -17.82
CA ILE A 572 0.66 13.93 -18.68
C ILE A 572 1.18 14.00 -20.11
N LEU A 573 1.40 12.85 -20.73
CA LEU A 573 1.80 12.73 -22.12
C LEU A 573 0.61 12.31 -23.00
N ASP A 574 0.60 12.82 -24.23
CA ASP A 574 -0.24 12.33 -25.32
C ASP A 574 0.26 10.94 -25.78
N ASN A 575 -0.64 9.95 -25.87
CA ASN A 575 -0.32 8.60 -26.32
C ASN A 575 0.04 8.51 -27.82
N ILE A 576 -0.40 9.46 -28.65
CA ILE A 576 -0.14 9.49 -30.09
C ILE A 576 1.31 9.91 -30.37
N ARG A 577 1.75 11.01 -29.73
CA ARG A 577 3.07 11.65 -30.03
C ARG A 577 4.11 11.46 -28.94
N LYS A 578 3.75 10.85 -27.81
CA LYS A 578 4.59 10.71 -26.60
C LYS A 578 5.18 12.05 -26.14
N ALA A 579 4.41 13.13 -26.30
CA ALA A 579 4.83 14.49 -25.99
C ALA A 579 4.01 15.05 -24.81
N PRO A 580 4.57 15.97 -24.00
CA PRO A 580 3.84 16.61 -22.91
C PRO A 580 2.57 17.30 -23.42
N LEU A 581 1.43 16.91 -22.86
CA LEU A 581 0.10 17.45 -23.14
C LEU A 581 -0.25 18.53 -22.12
N VAL A 582 -0.21 18.14 -20.84
CA VAL A 582 -0.44 19.00 -19.67
C VAL A 582 0.62 18.69 -18.63
N LYS A 583 1.21 19.73 -18.05
CA LYS A 583 2.09 19.60 -16.88
C LYS A 583 2.00 20.84 -16.01
N TRP A 584 2.32 20.71 -14.73
CA TRP A 584 2.51 21.84 -13.82
C TRP A 584 3.49 21.48 -12.72
N GLN A 585 4.11 22.48 -12.10
CA GLN A 585 4.98 22.25 -10.95
C GLN A 585 4.17 22.01 -9.68
N LYS A 586 3.15 22.85 -9.44
CA LYS A 586 2.29 22.75 -8.26
C LYS A 586 0.86 23.13 -8.59
N MET A 587 -0.07 22.29 -8.16
CA MET A 587 -1.50 22.62 -8.08
C MET A 587 -1.92 22.53 -6.62
N HIS A 588 -2.62 23.55 -6.12
CA HIS A 588 -3.10 23.62 -4.74
C HIS A 588 -4.54 24.11 -4.70
N ILE A 589 -5.38 23.36 -4.01
CA ILE A 589 -6.73 23.72 -3.60
C ILE A 589 -6.69 23.98 -2.09
N ASN A 590 -7.00 25.21 -1.67
CA ASN A 590 -7.01 25.56 -0.24
C ASN A 590 -8.19 24.93 0.51
N GLN A 591 -9.37 24.85 -0.13
CA GLN A 591 -10.58 24.28 0.42
C GLN A 591 -11.40 23.63 -0.69
N LEU A 592 -11.63 22.34 -0.53
CA LEU A 592 -12.51 21.49 -1.32
C LEU A 592 -13.62 21.00 -0.38
N ASP A 593 -14.86 21.39 -0.66
CA ASP A 593 -16.04 20.88 0.02
C ASP A 593 -16.83 19.99 -0.94
N PHE A 594 -16.89 18.70 -0.65
CA PHE A 594 -17.73 17.74 -1.35
C PHE A 594 -18.91 17.35 -0.46
N ASP A 595 -20.12 17.41 -1.00
CA ASP A 595 -21.35 16.95 -0.36
C ASP A 595 -22.12 16.05 -1.32
N GLN A 596 -22.16 14.75 -1.01
CA GLN A 596 -22.84 13.75 -1.81
C GLN A 596 -24.36 13.96 -1.85
N GLN A 597 -25.00 14.40 -0.76
CA GLN A 597 -26.45 14.55 -0.69
C GLN A 597 -26.93 15.72 -1.55
N GLN A 598 -26.13 16.79 -1.61
CA GLN A 598 -26.34 17.92 -2.51
C GLN A 598 -25.82 17.64 -3.94
N ASN A 599 -25.12 16.51 -4.14
CA ASN A 599 -24.32 16.22 -5.32
C ASN A 599 -23.51 17.44 -5.79
N GLN A 600 -22.73 18.01 -4.87
CA GLN A 600 -22.04 19.29 -5.06
C GLN A 600 -20.56 19.21 -4.70
N ILE A 601 -19.74 19.90 -5.49
CA ILE A 601 -18.34 20.19 -5.22
C ILE A 601 -18.16 21.71 -5.21
N LYS A 602 -17.66 22.25 -4.09
CA LYS A 602 -17.23 23.65 -3.98
C LYS A 602 -15.72 23.71 -3.79
N ILE A 603 -15.09 24.64 -4.51
CA ILE A 603 -13.66 24.92 -4.41
C ILE A 603 -13.52 26.42 -4.17
N ASP A 604 -12.85 26.82 -3.09
CA ASP A 604 -12.60 28.24 -2.81
C ASP A 604 -11.51 28.80 -3.75
N HIS A 605 -10.30 28.26 -3.71
CA HIS A 605 -9.19 28.76 -4.53
C HIS A 605 -8.33 27.62 -5.08
N LEU A 606 -8.36 27.45 -6.40
CA LEU A 606 -7.49 26.59 -7.18
C LEU A 606 -6.30 27.40 -7.73
N ARG A 607 -5.08 27.07 -7.35
CA ARG A 607 -3.86 27.75 -7.80
C ARG A 607 -2.93 26.81 -8.56
N PHE A 608 -2.48 27.26 -9.72
CA PHE A 608 -1.45 26.59 -10.52
C PHE A 608 -0.16 27.40 -10.56
N GLU A 609 0.97 26.74 -10.32
CA GLU A 609 2.31 27.28 -10.52
C GLU A 609 2.98 26.60 -11.71
N LYS A 610 3.48 27.42 -12.64
CA LYS A 610 4.07 27.00 -13.92
C LYS A 610 3.22 25.98 -14.69
N PRO A 611 1.89 26.20 -14.84
CA PRO A 611 1.10 25.33 -15.71
C PRO A 611 1.59 25.44 -17.15
N TYR A 612 1.60 24.31 -17.85
CA TYR A 612 1.90 24.21 -19.27
C TYR A 612 0.84 23.38 -19.96
N ALA A 613 0.31 23.91 -21.05
CA ALA A 613 -0.60 23.20 -21.94
C ALA A 613 -0.09 23.27 -23.38
N LYS A 614 -0.28 22.17 -24.12
CA LYS A 614 0.08 22.08 -25.53
C LYS A 614 -1.13 21.75 -26.39
N VAL A 615 -1.43 22.60 -27.35
CA VAL A 615 -2.47 22.38 -28.36
C VAL A 615 -1.82 22.35 -29.74
N VAL A 616 -2.11 21.30 -30.50
CA VAL A 616 -1.56 21.08 -31.83
C VAL A 616 -2.70 20.71 -32.76
N ILE A 617 -2.87 21.49 -33.82
CA ILE A 617 -3.70 21.15 -34.97
C ILE A 617 -2.83 20.38 -35.96
N ALA A 618 -3.27 19.18 -36.33
CA ALA A 618 -2.60 18.32 -37.29
C ALA A 618 -2.92 18.73 -38.74
N LYS A 619 -2.24 18.12 -39.71
CA LYS A 619 -2.46 18.41 -41.15
C LYS A 619 -3.89 18.13 -41.61
N ASP A 620 -4.53 17.13 -41.02
CA ASP A 620 -5.92 16.75 -41.24
C ASP A 620 -6.92 17.59 -40.42
N ARG A 621 -6.43 18.63 -39.73
CA ARG A 621 -7.18 19.54 -38.85
C ARG A 621 -7.72 18.90 -37.57
N THR A 622 -7.34 17.66 -37.26
CA THR A 622 -7.60 17.06 -35.93
C THR A 622 -6.71 17.71 -34.88
N THR A 623 -7.09 17.62 -33.60
CA THR A 623 -6.27 18.16 -32.51
C THR A 623 -5.65 17.04 -31.68
N ASN A 624 -4.57 17.33 -30.96
CA ASN A 624 -3.97 16.40 -29.99
C ASN A 624 -4.83 16.17 -28.73
N ILE A 625 -5.92 16.90 -28.57
CA ILE A 625 -6.91 16.70 -27.49
C ILE A 625 -8.17 15.98 -27.98
N SER A 626 -8.35 15.87 -29.31
CA SER A 626 -9.38 15.04 -29.91
C SER A 626 -9.05 13.57 -29.61
N ASN A 627 -10.02 12.81 -29.10
CA ASN A 627 -9.89 11.38 -28.75
C ASN A 627 -9.06 11.04 -27.48
N LEU A 628 -8.94 11.97 -26.52
CA LEU A 628 -8.36 11.65 -25.20
C LEU A 628 -9.26 10.75 -24.37
N ILE A 629 -10.57 10.90 -24.52
CA ILE A 629 -11.56 10.01 -23.89
C ILE A 629 -11.77 8.84 -24.84
N VAL A 630 -11.62 7.62 -24.33
CA VAL A 630 -11.96 6.41 -25.08
C VAL A 630 -13.48 6.31 -25.08
N GLU A 631 -14.10 6.51 -26.23
CA GLU A 631 -15.53 6.26 -26.38
C GLU A 631 -15.76 4.76 -26.15
N GLN A 632 -16.27 4.42 -24.97
CA GLN A 632 -16.66 3.06 -24.67
C GLN A 632 -17.85 2.75 -25.57
N GLN A 633 -17.60 2.01 -26.65
CA GLN A 633 -18.67 1.32 -27.35
C GLN A 633 -19.42 0.54 -26.29
N ALA A 634 -20.66 0.96 -26.00
CA ALA A 634 -21.57 0.19 -25.20
C ALA A 634 -21.62 -1.21 -25.82
N ILE A 635 -20.99 -2.17 -25.16
CA ILE A 635 -20.95 -3.55 -25.64
C ILE A 635 -22.41 -3.97 -25.76
N ASN A 636 -22.81 -4.19 -27.01
CA ASN A 636 -24.11 -4.62 -27.49
C ASN A 636 -24.98 -5.35 -26.46
N ALA A 637 -26.00 -4.64 -25.98
CA ALA A 637 -27.30 -5.22 -25.66
C ALA A 637 -28.36 -4.66 -26.62
N SER A 638 -28.06 -4.62 -27.92
CA SER A 638 -29.08 -4.43 -28.97
C SER A 638 -28.54 -4.88 -30.33
N ASN A 639 -28.17 -6.16 -30.44
CA ASN A 639 -28.19 -6.87 -31.72
C ASN A 639 -29.23 -7.98 -31.66
N ALA A 640 -30.49 -7.56 -31.55
CA ALA A 640 -31.62 -8.30 -32.06
C ALA A 640 -32.70 -7.26 -32.38
N VAL A 641 -33.22 -7.32 -33.61
CA VAL A 641 -34.33 -6.52 -34.15
C VAL A 641 -33.97 -5.15 -34.74
N GLU A 642 -33.12 -5.15 -35.77
CA GLU A 642 -33.38 -4.34 -36.97
C GLU A 642 -33.84 -5.28 -38.11
N GLN A 643 -35.08 -5.75 -38.01
CA GLN A 643 -35.89 -6.10 -39.18
C GLN A 643 -37.35 -6.35 -38.76
N THR A 644 -38.09 -5.27 -38.55
CA THR A 644 -39.48 -5.06 -39.04
C THR A 644 -40.07 -3.84 -38.36
N ALA A 645 -40.03 -2.70 -39.06
CA ALA A 645 -40.88 -1.56 -38.77
C ALA A 645 -41.65 -1.21 -40.05
N GLN A 646 -42.77 -1.92 -40.26
CA GLN A 646 -43.92 -1.32 -40.93
C GLN A 646 -45.17 -1.62 -40.12
N THR A 647 -45.94 -0.54 -39.93
CA THR A 647 -47.33 -0.46 -39.45
C THR A 647 -47.61 -0.85 -38.00
N SER A 648 -47.72 0.16 -37.13
CA SER A 648 -49.05 0.61 -36.65
C SER A 648 -48.92 1.79 -35.68
N THR A 649 -49.65 2.85 -36.01
CA THR A 649 -50.05 3.93 -35.12
C THR A 649 -50.80 3.38 -33.91
N ASN A 650 -50.33 3.69 -32.70
CA ASN A 650 -51.22 4.04 -31.58
C ASN A 650 -50.45 4.75 -30.47
N ALA A 651 -51.01 5.88 -30.06
CA ALA A 651 -50.56 6.71 -28.96
C ALA A 651 -50.57 5.91 -27.65
N VAL A 652 -49.45 5.97 -26.92
CA VAL A 652 -49.40 5.71 -25.49
C VAL A 652 -48.60 6.84 -24.85
N ALA A 653 -49.19 7.38 -23.78
CA ALA A 653 -48.75 8.50 -22.96
C ALA A 653 -47.26 8.47 -22.57
N PRO A 654 -46.64 9.63 -22.28
CA PRO A 654 -45.25 9.70 -21.86
C PRO A 654 -45.04 8.90 -20.57
N SER A 655 -44.25 7.84 -20.71
CA SER A 655 -43.73 7.04 -19.61
C SER A 655 -43.03 7.95 -18.61
N LYS A 656 -43.41 7.80 -17.34
CA LYS A 656 -42.78 8.42 -16.18
C LYS A 656 -41.26 8.45 -16.35
N THR A 657 -40.73 9.67 -16.38
CA THR A 657 -39.33 9.97 -16.15
C THR A 657 -38.85 9.18 -14.94
N ALA A 658 -37.88 8.28 -15.16
CA ALA A 658 -36.99 7.89 -14.08
C ALA A 658 -36.48 9.19 -13.44
N PRO A 659 -36.42 9.29 -12.10
CA PRO A 659 -35.91 10.49 -11.46
C PRO A 659 -34.49 10.73 -12.00
N LYS A 660 -34.33 11.81 -12.80
CA LYS A 660 -33.04 12.29 -13.27
C LYS A 660 -32.22 12.48 -12.00
N GLN A 661 -31.17 11.68 -11.77
CA GLN A 661 -30.25 11.93 -10.68
C GLN A 661 -29.81 13.41 -10.78
N PRO A 662 -29.75 14.15 -9.66
CA PRO A 662 -29.32 15.54 -9.69
C PRO A 662 -27.97 15.61 -10.40
N GLU A 663 -27.85 16.46 -11.41
CA GLU A 663 -26.57 16.66 -12.11
C GLU A 663 -25.54 17.24 -11.12
N LEU A 664 -24.30 16.78 -11.19
CA LEU A 664 -23.23 17.22 -10.27
C LEU A 664 -23.02 18.74 -10.39
N SER A 665 -23.24 19.47 -9.31
CA SER A 665 -22.99 20.91 -9.26
C SER A 665 -21.53 21.18 -8.89
N LEU A 666 -20.78 21.83 -9.78
CA LEU A 666 -19.41 22.28 -9.55
C LEU A 666 -19.41 23.80 -9.39
N ASP A 667 -18.73 24.30 -8.36
CA ASP A 667 -18.65 25.73 -8.04
C ASP A 667 -17.22 26.08 -7.58
N ILE A 668 -16.51 26.92 -8.35
CA ILE A 668 -15.12 27.29 -8.11
C ILE A 668 -15.04 28.81 -7.97
N GLN A 669 -14.73 29.30 -6.76
CA GLN A 669 -14.73 30.75 -6.49
C GLN A 669 -13.57 31.46 -7.16
N LYS A 670 -12.38 30.84 -7.20
CA LYS A 670 -11.21 31.41 -7.86
C LYS A 670 -10.28 30.36 -8.43
N ILE A 671 -9.84 30.57 -9.66
CA ILE A 671 -8.72 29.86 -10.31
C ILE A 671 -7.63 30.90 -10.55
N SER A 672 -6.38 30.63 -10.17
CA SER A 672 -5.26 31.53 -10.44
C SER A 672 -4.09 30.80 -11.08
N PHE A 673 -3.44 31.48 -12.01
CA PHE A 673 -2.26 30.99 -12.73
C PHE A 673 -1.07 31.89 -12.41
N ASN A 674 0.08 31.27 -12.15
CA ASN A 674 1.34 31.99 -11.96
C ASN A 674 2.43 31.38 -12.83
N GLN A 675 3.19 32.23 -13.54
CA GLN A 675 4.30 31.81 -14.42
C GLN A 675 3.92 30.71 -15.42
N GLY A 676 2.69 30.71 -15.92
CA GLY A 676 2.20 29.72 -16.86
C GLY A 676 2.79 29.87 -18.26
N SER A 677 2.62 28.83 -19.06
CA SER A 677 2.98 28.84 -20.48
C SER A 677 1.99 28.01 -21.28
N ALA A 678 1.80 28.37 -22.55
CA ALA A 678 1.01 27.60 -23.48
C ALA A 678 1.74 27.52 -24.81
N PHE A 679 1.63 26.37 -25.48
CA PHE A 679 2.20 26.19 -26.81
C PHE A 679 1.09 25.84 -27.78
N PHE A 680 0.98 26.63 -28.85
CA PHE A 680 0.04 26.40 -29.93
C PHE A 680 0.82 26.14 -31.22
N ALA A 681 0.43 25.11 -31.95
CA ALA A 681 0.95 24.87 -33.30
C ALA A 681 -0.16 24.46 -34.25
N ASP A 682 -0.16 25.06 -35.44
CA ASP A 682 -1.04 24.72 -36.54
C ASP A 682 -0.20 24.15 -37.69
N ASN A 683 -0.22 22.82 -37.80
CA ASN A 683 0.48 22.09 -38.85
C ASN A 683 -0.37 21.91 -40.11
N SER A 684 -1.58 22.50 -40.19
CA SER A 684 -2.39 22.49 -41.41
C SER A 684 -1.91 23.51 -42.46
N LEU A 685 -1.04 24.44 -42.05
CA LEU A 685 -0.44 25.49 -42.88
C LEU A 685 0.93 25.06 -43.41
N THR A 686 1.39 25.69 -44.50
CA THR A 686 2.74 25.46 -45.05
C THR A 686 3.40 26.81 -45.38
N PRO A 687 4.51 27.21 -44.71
CA PRO A 687 5.16 26.51 -43.58
C PRO A 687 4.25 26.45 -42.33
N ASN A 688 4.51 25.52 -41.42
CA ASN A 688 3.69 25.32 -40.22
C ASN A 688 3.77 26.54 -39.29
N PHE A 689 2.67 26.87 -38.63
CA PHE A 689 2.65 27.91 -37.60
C PHE A 689 2.91 27.29 -36.22
N ALA A 690 3.72 27.96 -35.41
CA ALA A 690 3.90 27.63 -34.01
C ALA A 690 4.24 28.90 -33.22
N SER A 691 3.61 29.08 -32.07
CA SER A 691 3.93 30.17 -31.16
C SER A 691 3.70 29.77 -29.71
N GLY A 692 4.51 30.35 -28.83
CA GLY A 692 4.43 30.16 -27.38
C GLY A 692 3.88 31.42 -26.70
N ILE A 693 3.00 31.20 -25.73
CA ILE A 693 2.60 32.20 -24.74
C ILE A 693 3.39 31.89 -23.47
N GLU A 694 4.16 32.85 -22.98
CA GLU A 694 4.94 32.76 -21.75
C GLU A 694 4.42 33.76 -20.70
N GLN A 695 4.84 33.59 -19.45
CA GLN A 695 4.49 34.46 -18.32
C GLN A 695 2.98 34.63 -18.17
N LEU A 696 2.23 33.53 -18.36
CA LEU A 696 0.79 33.54 -18.20
C LEU A 696 0.44 33.67 -16.72
N GLU A 697 -0.16 34.80 -16.37
CA GLU A 697 -0.53 35.18 -15.01
C GLU A 697 -1.92 35.79 -15.00
N GLY A 698 -2.72 35.45 -13.99
CA GLY A 698 -4.09 35.96 -13.91
C GLY A 698 -5.02 35.06 -13.12
N HIS A 699 -6.31 35.31 -13.28
CA HIS A 699 -7.33 34.57 -12.57
C HIS A 699 -8.65 34.47 -13.33
N ILE A 700 -9.42 33.46 -12.96
CA ILE A 700 -10.83 33.26 -13.31
C ILE A 700 -11.61 33.24 -11.99
N SER A 701 -12.69 33.99 -11.87
CA SER A 701 -13.51 34.08 -10.66
C SER A 701 -14.91 33.54 -10.90
N HIS A 702 -15.42 32.74 -9.97
CA HIS A 702 -16.81 32.21 -9.94
C HIS A 702 -17.17 31.34 -11.16
N LEU A 703 -16.37 30.30 -11.42
CA LEU A 703 -16.69 29.30 -12.43
C LEU A 703 -17.64 28.24 -11.84
N SER A 704 -18.87 28.19 -12.33
CA SER A 704 -19.90 27.28 -11.81
C SER A 704 -20.71 26.62 -12.93
N SER A 705 -21.12 25.36 -12.72
CA SER A 705 -22.04 24.65 -13.61
C SER A 705 -23.52 25.01 -13.39
N LYS A 706 -23.83 25.84 -12.39
CA LYS A 706 -25.21 26.31 -12.14
C LYS A 706 -25.68 27.20 -13.31
N PRO A 707 -26.94 27.07 -13.76
CA PRO A 707 -27.49 27.96 -14.78
C PRO A 707 -27.40 29.43 -14.39
N ASN A 708 -27.20 30.31 -15.37
CA ASN A 708 -27.10 31.77 -15.22
C ASN A 708 -25.88 32.28 -14.42
N THR A 709 -24.89 31.44 -14.10
CA THR A 709 -23.61 31.94 -13.56
C THR A 709 -22.67 32.36 -14.68
N LYS A 710 -21.83 33.37 -14.43
CA LYS A 710 -20.80 33.85 -15.35
C LYS A 710 -19.50 33.98 -14.55
N ALA A 711 -18.42 33.44 -15.11
CA ALA A 711 -17.09 33.49 -14.52
C ALA A 711 -16.30 34.66 -15.12
N SER A 712 -15.76 35.55 -14.30
CA SER A 712 -14.96 36.67 -14.78
C SER A 712 -13.52 36.24 -15.02
N VAL A 713 -12.91 36.69 -16.10
CA VAL A 713 -11.55 36.34 -16.55
C VAL A 713 -10.70 37.61 -16.60
N ASP A 714 -9.49 37.57 -16.03
CA ASP A 714 -8.42 38.56 -16.26
C ASP A 714 -7.08 37.83 -16.29
N ILE A 715 -6.60 37.56 -17.51
CA ILE A 715 -5.37 36.82 -17.79
C ILE A 715 -4.46 37.69 -18.65
N LYS A 716 -3.17 37.69 -18.33
CA LYS A 716 -2.12 38.39 -19.06
C LYS A 716 -1.00 37.42 -19.40
N GLY A 717 -0.30 37.68 -20.48
CA GLY A 717 0.87 36.91 -20.89
C GLY A 717 1.68 37.63 -21.95
N LYS A 718 2.69 36.96 -22.48
CA LYS A 718 3.53 37.46 -23.58
C LYS A 718 3.66 36.44 -24.70
N ILE A 719 3.44 36.87 -25.94
CA ILE A 719 3.71 36.09 -27.15
C ILE A 719 5.17 36.31 -27.55
N ASP A 720 5.85 35.23 -27.95
CA ASP A 720 7.25 35.25 -28.38
C ASP A 720 8.19 36.00 -27.40
N ARG A 721 7.84 35.95 -26.11
CA ARG A 721 8.57 36.51 -24.93
C ARG A 721 8.42 38.01 -24.68
N TYR A 722 8.00 38.83 -25.64
CA TYR A 722 7.96 40.29 -25.49
C TYR A 722 6.63 40.97 -25.85
N ALA A 723 5.75 40.35 -26.67
CA ALA A 723 4.52 41.00 -27.13
C ALA A 723 3.37 40.78 -26.13
N PRO A 724 2.83 41.83 -25.46
CA PRO A 724 1.80 41.64 -24.44
C PRO A 724 0.49 41.13 -25.03
N VAL A 725 -0.11 40.15 -24.36
CA VAL A 725 -1.48 39.68 -24.59
C VAL A 725 -2.29 39.79 -23.31
N THR A 726 -3.52 40.28 -23.42
CA THR A 726 -4.46 40.34 -22.31
C THR A 726 -5.81 39.76 -22.74
N LEU A 727 -6.40 38.93 -21.89
CA LEU A 727 -7.73 38.36 -22.04
C LEU A 727 -8.58 38.79 -20.83
N LYS A 728 -9.68 39.49 -21.09
CA LYS A 728 -10.63 39.94 -20.08
C LYS A 728 -12.06 39.63 -20.48
N GLY A 729 -12.98 39.56 -19.52
CA GLY A 729 -14.40 39.44 -19.79
C GLY A 729 -15.06 38.35 -18.96
N ASP A 730 -16.14 37.76 -19.47
CA ASP A 730 -16.94 36.78 -18.77
C ASP A 730 -17.12 35.50 -19.59
N ILE A 731 -17.05 34.33 -18.97
CA ILE A 731 -17.23 33.02 -19.61
C ILE A 731 -18.11 32.10 -18.77
N ASN A 732 -18.78 31.15 -19.39
CA ASN A 732 -19.22 29.94 -18.72
C ASN A 732 -19.23 28.75 -19.70
N PRO A 733 -18.15 27.96 -19.74
CA PRO A 733 -18.06 26.78 -20.59
C PRO A 733 -18.75 25.53 -20.01
N LEU A 734 -19.24 25.57 -18.75
CA LEU A 734 -19.83 24.42 -18.07
C LEU A 734 -21.34 24.28 -18.29
N LEU A 735 -21.97 25.22 -19.01
CA LEU A 735 -23.38 25.17 -19.40
C LEU A 735 -23.57 24.33 -20.65
N ASP A 736 -24.72 23.67 -20.79
CA ASP A 736 -25.13 22.97 -22.03
C ASP A 736 -24.96 23.84 -23.28
N LYS A 737 -25.28 25.13 -23.15
CA LYS A 737 -24.99 26.17 -24.14
C LYS A 737 -23.94 27.12 -23.55
N PRO A 738 -22.68 27.04 -24.00
CA PRO A 738 -21.61 27.84 -23.41
C PRO A 738 -21.86 29.33 -23.63
N TYR A 739 -21.46 30.13 -22.65
CA TYR A 739 -21.47 31.59 -22.72
C TYR A 739 -20.03 32.11 -22.80
N LEU A 740 -19.80 33.13 -23.62
CA LEU A 740 -18.57 33.92 -23.56
C LEU A 740 -18.85 35.37 -23.95
N ASP A 741 -18.10 36.29 -23.36
CA ASP A 741 -18.02 37.71 -23.70
C ASP A 741 -16.62 38.17 -23.36
N LEU A 742 -15.71 38.08 -24.33
CA LEU A 742 -14.27 38.16 -24.11
C LEU A 742 -13.65 39.26 -24.95
N ASP A 743 -12.88 40.11 -24.28
CA ASP A 743 -11.93 41.07 -24.84
C ASP A 743 -10.54 40.46 -24.85
N LEU A 744 -10.07 40.09 -26.04
CA LEU A 744 -8.71 39.59 -26.27
C LEU A 744 -7.91 40.66 -27.02
N VAL A 745 -6.88 41.19 -26.38
CA VAL A 745 -6.05 42.27 -26.92
C VAL A 745 -4.62 41.79 -27.06
N PHE A 746 -4.12 41.85 -28.29
CA PHE A 746 -2.73 41.66 -28.66
C PHE A 746 -2.12 43.02 -28.98
N LYS A 747 -0.95 43.33 -28.42
CA LYS A 747 -0.24 44.58 -28.71
C LYS A 747 1.13 44.29 -29.31
N SER A 748 1.40 44.92 -30.46
CA SER A 748 2.72 44.92 -31.10
C SER A 748 3.30 43.51 -31.34
N VAL A 749 2.45 42.57 -31.75
CA VAL A 749 2.87 41.25 -32.21
C VAL A 749 3.61 41.40 -33.53
N GLU A 750 4.76 40.77 -33.68
CA GLU A 750 5.53 40.85 -34.93
C GLU A 750 4.80 40.13 -36.06
N LEU A 751 4.55 40.82 -37.17
CA LEU A 751 3.86 40.23 -38.32
C LEU A 751 4.69 39.15 -39.03
N THR A 752 6.00 39.16 -38.83
CA THR A 752 6.90 38.10 -39.33
C THR A 752 6.62 36.75 -38.66
N SER A 753 5.98 36.73 -37.48
CA SER A 753 5.56 35.48 -36.81
C SER A 753 4.33 34.83 -37.47
N VAL A 754 3.46 35.61 -38.12
CA VAL A 754 2.24 35.13 -38.79
C VAL A 754 2.42 34.89 -40.29
N ASN A 755 3.65 34.92 -40.79
CA ASN A 755 4.00 34.59 -42.17
C ASN A 755 3.40 33.28 -42.72
N PRO A 756 3.27 32.19 -41.93
CA PRO A 756 2.49 31.01 -42.33
C PRO A 756 1.09 31.32 -42.85
N TYR A 757 0.36 32.22 -42.19
CA TYR A 757 -1.01 32.60 -42.57
C TYR A 757 -1.01 33.56 -43.76
N SER A 758 -0.16 34.60 -43.77
CA SER A 758 -0.11 35.55 -44.88
C SER A 758 0.37 34.89 -46.18
N GLY A 759 1.36 34.00 -46.10
CA GLY A 759 1.82 33.21 -47.22
C GLY A 759 0.74 32.28 -47.75
N THR A 760 -0.02 31.60 -46.87
CA THR A 760 -1.08 30.67 -47.28
C THR A 760 -2.27 31.38 -47.93
N TYR A 761 -2.78 32.46 -47.32
CA TYR A 761 -4.05 33.06 -47.74
C TYR A 761 -3.90 34.40 -48.48
N ALA A 762 -2.91 35.22 -48.14
CA ALA A 762 -2.69 36.52 -48.80
C ALA A 762 -1.74 36.43 -50.01
N GLY A 763 -0.97 35.35 -50.14
CA GLY A 763 -0.07 35.14 -51.28
C GLY A 763 1.28 35.87 -51.17
N TYR A 764 1.59 36.48 -50.03
CA TYR A 764 2.82 37.24 -49.80
C TYR A 764 3.35 37.00 -48.38
N TYR A 765 4.67 36.91 -48.27
CA TYR A 765 5.37 36.99 -47.00
C TYR A 765 5.50 38.46 -46.57
N ILE A 766 5.72 38.69 -45.28
CA ILE A 766 5.88 39.98 -44.63
C ILE A 766 7.34 40.09 -44.17
N ASP A 767 8.02 41.15 -44.58
CA ASP A 767 9.42 41.43 -44.24
C ASP A 767 9.54 42.27 -42.95
N LYS A 768 8.57 43.16 -42.71
CA LYS A 768 8.51 44.06 -41.53
C LYS A 768 7.07 44.39 -41.19
N GLY A 769 6.79 44.60 -39.92
CA GLY A 769 5.57 45.23 -39.43
C GLY A 769 5.14 44.66 -38.09
N GLN A 770 4.34 45.44 -37.36
CA GLN A 770 3.76 45.01 -36.10
C GLN A 770 2.24 45.06 -36.16
N LEU A 771 1.62 44.16 -35.41
CA LEU A 771 0.19 43.97 -35.34
C LEU A 771 -0.31 44.21 -33.92
N SER A 772 -1.28 45.10 -33.78
CA SER A 772 -2.15 45.16 -32.62
C SER A 772 -3.55 44.72 -33.03
N LEU A 773 -4.13 43.81 -32.26
CA LEU A 773 -5.43 43.21 -32.57
C LEU A 773 -6.27 43.20 -31.30
N ALA A 774 -7.38 43.92 -31.32
CA ALA A 774 -8.38 43.87 -30.28
C ALA A 774 -9.60 43.09 -30.80
N LEU A 775 -9.94 42.01 -30.11
CA LEU A 775 -11.05 41.12 -30.42
C LEU A 775 -12.06 41.21 -29.29
N ASN A 776 -13.30 41.57 -29.57
CA ASN A 776 -14.41 41.41 -28.65
C ASN A 776 -15.35 40.36 -29.22
N TYR A 777 -15.49 39.22 -28.56
CA TYR A 777 -16.37 38.13 -28.99
C TYR A 777 -17.38 37.79 -27.91
N ARG A 778 -18.66 37.77 -28.28
CA ARG A 778 -19.78 37.33 -27.47
C ARG A 778 -20.47 36.13 -28.09
N LEU A 779 -20.61 35.04 -27.32
CA LEU A 779 -21.40 33.86 -27.66
C LEU A 779 -22.54 33.75 -26.66
N GLU A 780 -23.77 33.76 -27.17
CA GLU A 780 -24.97 33.56 -26.37
C GLU A 780 -25.97 32.72 -27.17
N GLN A 781 -26.45 31.61 -26.60
CA GLN A 781 -27.38 30.69 -27.27
C GLN A 781 -26.88 30.18 -28.65
N ASN A 782 -25.60 29.82 -28.75
CA ASN A 782 -24.91 29.43 -30.00
C ASN A 782 -24.83 30.52 -31.09
N GLN A 783 -25.22 31.76 -30.78
CA GLN A 783 -25.05 32.90 -31.67
C GLN A 783 -23.77 33.65 -31.31
N LEU A 784 -22.81 33.63 -32.22
CA LEU A 784 -21.55 34.34 -32.11
C LEU A 784 -21.71 35.74 -32.70
N LYS A 785 -21.31 36.76 -31.95
CA LYS A 785 -21.09 38.14 -32.41
C LYS A 785 -19.67 38.54 -32.05
N GLY A 786 -18.91 39.02 -33.01
CA GLY A 786 -17.53 39.42 -32.84
C GLY A 786 -17.27 40.77 -33.48
N SER A 787 -16.46 41.59 -32.83
CA SER A 787 -15.84 42.76 -33.44
C SER A 787 -14.32 42.62 -33.34
N ASN A 788 -13.65 42.94 -34.43
CA ASN A 788 -12.21 42.79 -34.58
C ASN A 788 -11.66 44.14 -35.02
N HIS A 789 -10.77 44.72 -34.24
CA HIS A 789 -10.09 45.96 -34.56
C HIS A 789 -8.61 45.65 -34.74
N LEU A 790 -8.16 45.78 -35.98
CA LEU A 790 -6.85 45.41 -36.47
C LEU A 790 -6.07 46.69 -36.78
N VAL A 791 -4.97 46.91 -36.06
CA VAL A 791 -4.03 48.00 -36.33
C VAL A 791 -2.69 47.41 -36.72
N ILE A 792 -2.21 47.73 -37.91
CA ILE A 792 -0.92 47.28 -38.41
C ILE A 792 0.00 48.50 -38.57
N ASP A 793 1.19 48.44 -37.97
CA ASP A 793 2.20 49.51 -38.03
C ASP A 793 3.39 49.09 -38.90
N GLN A 794 3.79 49.96 -39.83
CA GLN A 794 4.92 49.78 -40.75
C GLN A 794 4.95 48.44 -41.52
N LEU A 795 3.80 48.04 -42.11
CA LEU A 795 3.74 46.83 -42.94
C LEU A 795 4.62 46.96 -44.19
N LYS A 796 5.53 46.00 -44.38
CA LYS A 796 6.30 45.83 -45.60
C LYS A 796 6.16 44.40 -46.11
N LEU A 797 5.60 44.25 -47.30
CA LEU A 797 5.53 42.96 -47.97
C LEU A 797 6.90 42.56 -48.51
N GLY A 798 7.18 41.26 -48.40
CA GLY A 798 8.34 40.59 -48.96
C GLY A 798 8.03 39.84 -50.25
N LYS A 799 8.69 38.69 -50.42
CA LYS A 799 8.54 37.82 -51.60
C LYS A 799 7.11 37.26 -51.68
N ARG A 800 6.63 37.08 -52.91
CA ARG A 800 5.36 36.38 -53.19
C ARG A 800 5.47 34.91 -52.76
N SER A 801 4.41 34.37 -52.16
CA SER A 801 4.32 32.94 -51.82
C SER A 801 3.78 32.14 -53.01
N ASN A 802 4.02 30.82 -52.98
CA ASN A 802 3.54 29.88 -54.00
C ASN A 802 2.30 29.10 -53.52
N SER A 803 1.43 29.70 -52.70
CA SER A 803 0.24 29.03 -52.16
C SER A 803 -0.91 28.99 -53.16
N ASP A 804 -1.49 27.81 -53.37
CA ASP A 804 -2.71 27.63 -54.20
C ASP A 804 -3.99 28.17 -53.52
N LEU A 805 -3.96 28.36 -52.20
CA LEU A 805 -5.06 28.94 -51.40
C LEU A 805 -4.99 30.47 -51.32
N ALA A 806 -4.02 31.09 -52.01
CA ALA A 806 -3.84 32.54 -51.99
C ALA A 806 -4.99 33.28 -52.70
N THR A 807 -5.37 34.44 -52.17
CA THR A 807 -6.37 35.31 -52.78
C THR A 807 -5.94 35.79 -54.17
N SER A 808 -6.91 35.94 -55.08
CA SER A 808 -6.71 36.52 -56.41
C SER A 808 -6.76 38.05 -56.41
N LEU A 809 -7.12 38.68 -55.29
CA LEU A 809 -7.23 40.13 -55.15
C LEU A 809 -5.84 40.81 -55.14
N PRO A 810 -5.70 42.03 -55.69
CA PRO A 810 -4.43 42.77 -55.70
C PRO A 810 -4.09 43.33 -54.30
N VAL A 811 -3.53 42.47 -53.44
CA VAL A 811 -3.20 42.77 -52.03
C VAL A 811 -2.29 43.99 -51.87
N THR A 812 -1.31 44.18 -52.76
CA THR A 812 -0.41 45.34 -52.74
C THR A 812 -1.15 46.67 -52.91
N LEU A 813 -2.17 46.69 -53.78
CA LEU A 813 -3.02 47.87 -53.98
C LEU A 813 -3.92 48.10 -52.76
N ALA A 814 -4.48 47.03 -52.18
CA ALA A 814 -5.30 47.14 -50.97
C ALA A 814 -4.50 47.72 -49.80
N ILE A 815 -3.27 47.26 -49.57
CA ILE A 815 -2.39 47.82 -48.54
C ILE A 815 -2.09 49.29 -48.80
N ALA A 816 -1.73 49.66 -50.03
CA ALA A 816 -1.41 51.04 -50.37
C ALA A 816 -2.59 52.02 -50.23
N LEU A 817 -3.84 51.52 -50.33
CA LEU A 817 -5.06 52.31 -50.11
C LEU A 817 -5.44 52.42 -48.64
N LEU A 818 -5.11 51.40 -47.84
CA LEU A 818 -5.48 51.32 -46.43
C LEU A 818 -4.42 51.92 -45.48
N GLN A 819 -3.18 52.07 -45.96
CA GLN A 819 -2.07 52.62 -45.21
C GLN A 819 -2.11 54.17 -45.18
N ASP A 820 -1.97 54.75 -43.98
CA ASP A 820 -1.93 56.20 -43.78
C ASP A 820 -0.52 56.80 -44.05
N ARG A 821 -0.37 58.10 -43.76
CA ARG A 821 0.89 58.85 -43.99
C ARG A 821 2.05 58.37 -43.09
N HIS A 822 1.73 57.74 -41.96
CA HIS A 822 2.69 57.24 -40.97
C HIS A 822 2.95 55.74 -41.14
N GLY A 823 2.37 55.12 -42.18
CA GLY A 823 2.55 53.70 -42.44
C GLY A 823 1.60 52.79 -41.69
N VAL A 824 0.52 53.31 -41.09
CA VAL A 824 -0.43 52.57 -40.24
C VAL A 824 -1.69 52.18 -41.04
N ILE A 825 -2.14 50.95 -40.87
CA ILE A 825 -3.43 50.44 -41.37
C ILE A 825 -4.35 50.21 -40.18
N ASP A 826 -5.55 50.76 -40.20
CA ASP A 826 -6.56 50.61 -39.15
C ASP A 826 -7.86 50.07 -39.77
N LEU A 827 -8.28 48.88 -39.32
CA LEU A 827 -9.42 48.13 -39.87
C LEU A 827 -10.32 47.60 -38.75
N GLY A 828 -11.60 47.99 -38.78
CA GLY A 828 -12.66 47.36 -37.98
C GLY A 828 -13.45 46.34 -38.80
N MET A 829 -13.68 45.14 -38.25
CA MET A 829 -14.45 44.07 -38.88
C MET A 829 -15.44 43.45 -37.89
N GLU A 830 -16.71 43.37 -38.28
CA GLU A 830 -17.75 42.66 -37.52
C GLU A 830 -17.96 41.25 -38.09
N VAL A 831 -18.21 40.29 -37.21
CA VAL A 831 -18.49 38.89 -37.54
C VAL A 831 -19.72 38.45 -36.78
N SER A 832 -20.69 37.83 -37.43
CA SER A 832 -21.85 37.24 -36.77
C SER A 832 -22.24 35.92 -37.42
N GLY A 833 -22.69 34.95 -36.64
CA GLY A 833 -23.18 33.67 -37.17
C GLY A 833 -23.54 32.66 -36.08
N ASP A 834 -24.17 31.56 -36.49
CA ASP A 834 -24.45 30.41 -35.63
C ASP A 834 -23.22 29.47 -35.59
N VAL A 835 -22.83 29.02 -34.40
CA VAL A 835 -21.65 28.15 -34.21
C VAL A 835 -21.88 26.73 -34.76
N ASP A 836 -23.12 26.23 -34.73
CA ASP A 836 -23.47 24.90 -35.24
C ASP A 836 -23.63 24.89 -36.77
N SER A 837 -23.79 26.06 -37.38
CA SER A 837 -23.99 26.24 -38.83
C SER A 837 -23.17 27.44 -39.35
N PRO A 838 -21.84 27.27 -39.51
CA PRO A 838 -20.93 28.37 -39.80
C PRO A 838 -21.14 28.91 -41.23
N SER A 839 -21.97 29.95 -41.37
CA SER A 839 -22.05 30.77 -42.58
C SER A 839 -21.61 32.19 -42.24
N PHE A 840 -20.38 32.53 -42.60
CA PHE A 840 -19.79 33.85 -42.30
C PHE A 840 -19.84 34.74 -43.56
N SER A 841 -20.53 35.88 -43.50
CA SER A 841 -20.55 36.87 -44.57
C SER A 841 -19.50 37.97 -44.32
N VAL A 842 -18.50 38.08 -45.20
CA VAL A 842 -17.36 39.04 -45.08
C VAL A 842 -17.48 40.22 -46.06
N GLY A 843 -18.44 40.19 -46.99
CA GLY A 843 -18.43 41.01 -48.22
C GLY A 843 -18.76 42.50 -48.09
N SER A 844 -19.29 42.98 -46.96
CA SER A 844 -19.80 44.36 -46.83
C SER A 844 -18.85 45.36 -46.17
N ILE A 845 -17.70 44.92 -45.63
CA ILE A 845 -16.87 45.72 -44.72
C ILE A 845 -15.75 46.52 -45.43
N ILE A 846 -15.27 46.04 -46.58
CA ILE A 846 -14.07 46.60 -47.25
C ILE A 846 -14.35 47.92 -47.98
N MET A 847 -15.58 48.17 -48.44
CA MET A 847 -15.85 49.28 -49.35
C MET A 847 -15.92 50.66 -48.67
N THR A 848 -16.11 50.70 -47.35
CA THR A 848 -16.26 51.95 -46.58
C THR A 848 -14.91 52.58 -46.19
N ALA A 849 -13.81 51.82 -46.21
CA ALA A 849 -12.48 52.31 -45.83
C ALA A 849 -11.75 53.08 -46.96
N ILE A 850 -12.17 52.91 -48.22
CA ILE A 850 -11.43 53.39 -49.41
C ILE A 850 -11.73 54.86 -49.75
N THR A 851 -12.74 55.49 -49.18
CA THR A 851 -13.25 56.79 -49.67
C THR A 851 -12.55 58.04 -49.13
N ASN A 852 -11.60 57.93 -48.18
CA ASN A 852 -11.05 59.11 -47.47
C ASN A 852 -9.53 59.37 -47.59
N VAL A 853 -8.83 58.85 -48.59
CA VAL A 853 -7.37 59.10 -48.72
C VAL A 853 -6.98 59.65 -50.09
N ILE A 854 -6.78 60.98 -50.18
CA ILE A 854 -5.97 61.62 -51.24
C ILE A 854 -5.13 62.76 -50.64
N THR A 855 -3.81 62.60 -50.58
CA THR A 855 -2.78 63.43 -51.28
C THR A 855 -1.37 63.05 -50.85
N LYS A 856 -0.49 62.86 -51.85
CA LYS A 856 0.93 62.50 -51.76
C LYS A 856 1.81 63.66 -51.26
N ALA A 857 2.89 63.34 -50.56
CA ALA A 857 4.20 63.98 -50.78
C ALA A 857 5.33 63.07 -50.29
N VAL A 858 6.40 63.04 -51.09
CA VAL A 858 7.67 62.30 -50.90
C VAL A 858 8.74 63.33 -50.54
N THR A 859 9.72 63.01 -49.67
CA THR A 859 11.17 63.24 -49.90
C THR A 859 12.09 62.77 -48.76
N ALA A 860 12.97 61.81 -49.13
CA ALA A 860 14.39 61.58 -48.79
C ALA A 860 14.91 61.33 -47.34
N PRO A 861 15.94 60.46 -47.16
CA PRO A 861 16.37 59.90 -45.88
C PRO A 861 17.57 60.64 -45.24
N PHE A 862 17.61 60.71 -43.91
CA PHE A 862 18.78 61.20 -43.14
C PHE A 862 19.60 60.05 -42.56
N SER A 863 20.90 60.12 -42.79
CA SER A 863 21.94 59.32 -42.15
C SER A 863 22.38 59.97 -40.83
N PHE A 864 22.17 59.30 -39.69
CA PHE A 864 22.73 59.77 -38.42
C PHE A 864 22.96 58.62 -37.43
N LEU A 865 24.18 58.08 -37.39
CA LEU A 865 24.62 57.12 -36.36
C LEU A 865 25.92 57.53 -35.64
N ALA A 866 26.64 58.55 -36.10
CA ALA A 866 28.00 58.83 -35.64
C ALA A 866 28.11 59.68 -34.35
N GLY A 867 27.01 60.15 -33.75
CA GLY A 867 27.04 61.13 -32.64
C GLY A 867 26.48 60.66 -31.29
N LEU A 868 26.00 59.43 -31.16
CA LEU A 868 25.08 59.09 -30.06
C LEU A 868 25.73 58.64 -28.74
N ILE A 869 26.98 58.17 -28.75
CA ILE A 869 27.64 57.57 -27.56
C ILE A 869 29.13 57.84 -27.72
N GLY A 870 29.77 58.59 -26.82
CA GLY A 870 31.15 59.07 -26.94
C GLY A 870 32.25 57.98 -26.89
N SER A 871 32.24 57.01 -27.80
CA SER A 871 33.23 55.95 -27.97
C SER A 871 33.32 55.51 -29.43
N ASP A 872 34.53 55.20 -29.92
CA ASP A 872 34.84 54.74 -31.30
C ASP A 872 34.21 53.38 -31.71
N GLU A 873 33.30 52.81 -30.92
CA GLU A 873 32.67 51.51 -31.16
C GLU A 873 31.25 51.71 -31.72
N THR A 874 31.02 51.33 -32.97
CA THR A 874 29.70 51.45 -33.61
C THR A 874 28.75 50.39 -33.05
N LEU A 875 27.67 50.82 -32.40
CA LEU A 875 26.63 49.92 -31.87
C LEU A 875 25.59 49.55 -32.94
N ASP A 876 26.00 49.38 -34.20
CA ASP A 876 25.16 48.94 -35.31
C ASP A 876 25.11 47.40 -35.44
N LYS A 877 25.98 46.67 -34.73
CA LYS A 877 26.10 45.21 -34.81
C LYS A 877 26.32 44.58 -33.44
N ILE A 878 25.63 43.45 -33.16
CA ILE A 878 25.91 42.59 -32.01
C ILE A 878 26.42 41.23 -32.51
N PRO A 879 27.70 40.88 -32.30
CA PRO A 879 28.24 39.58 -32.70
C PRO A 879 27.71 38.44 -31.83
N PHE A 880 27.62 37.24 -32.40
CA PHE A 880 27.26 36.01 -31.70
C PHE A 880 28.29 34.91 -32.01
N ASN A 881 28.46 33.98 -31.06
CA ASN A 881 29.22 32.77 -31.31
C ASN A 881 28.52 31.85 -32.33
N ALA A 882 29.31 31.06 -33.07
CA ALA A 882 28.80 30.15 -34.07
C ALA A 882 27.82 29.11 -33.48
N GLY A 883 26.68 28.92 -34.14
CA GLY A 883 25.59 28.04 -33.73
C GLY A 883 24.86 28.46 -32.46
N GLN A 884 25.16 29.62 -31.86
CA GLN A 884 24.58 30.12 -30.62
C GLN A 884 23.77 31.40 -30.84
N PHE A 885 22.78 31.61 -29.97
CA PHE A 885 21.91 32.79 -29.93
C PHE A 885 21.80 33.40 -28.52
N THR A 886 22.62 32.95 -27.57
CA THR A 886 22.68 33.48 -26.21
C THR A 886 23.62 34.67 -26.13
N LEU A 887 23.19 35.75 -25.46
CA LEU A 887 23.98 36.96 -25.29
C LEU A 887 25.07 36.75 -24.22
N THR A 888 26.31 37.11 -24.53
CA THR A 888 27.42 37.15 -23.56
C THR A 888 27.37 38.43 -22.71
N SER A 889 28.06 38.45 -21.56
CA SER A 889 28.13 39.65 -20.70
C SER A 889 28.68 40.88 -21.42
N ARG A 890 29.57 40.68 -22.42
CA ARG A 890 30.08 41.76 -23.26
C ARG A 890 29.00 42.34 -24.16
N GLU A 891 28.26 41.50 -24.86
CA GLU A 891 27.16 41.91 -25.74
C GLU A 891 26.04 42.61 -24.95
N GLN A 892 25.71 42.10 -23.75
CA GLN A 892 24.77 42.72 -22.81
C GLN A 892 25.21 44.14 -22.42
N ALA A 893 26.50 44.36 -22.11
CA ALA A 893 27.01 45.69 -21.78
C ALA A 893 26.92 46.68 -22.96
N SER A 894 27.09 46.21 -24.19
CA SER A 894 26.88 47.02 -25.40
C SER A 894 25.41 47.38 -25.60
N LEU A 895 24.50 46.42 -25.39
CA LEU A 895 23.06 46.64 -25.45
C LEU A 895 22.56 47.57 -24.35
N ASP A 896 23.19 47.59 -23.18
CA ASP A 896 22.87 48.52 -22.09
C ASP A 896 23.13 49.98 -22.48
N LYS A 897 24.25 50.23 -23.17
CA LYS A 897 24.57 51.57 -23.71
C LYS A 897 23.55 51.98 -24.76
N LEU A 898 23.19 51.06 -25.67
CA LEU A 898 22.17 51.30 -26.69
C LEU A 898 20.80 51.61 -26.06
N ALA A 899 20.38 50.84 -25.05
CA ALA A 899 19.12 51.04 -24.34
C ALA A 899 19.06 52.41 -23.66
N LYS A 900 20.16 52.85 -23.03
CA LYS A 900 20.24 54.20 -22.45
C LYS A 900 20.06 55.28 -23.52
N GLY A 901 20.73 55.17 -24.67
CA GLY A 901 20.59 56.11 -25.78
C GLY A 901 19.18 56.13 -26.39
N LEU A 902 18.52 54.97 -26.49
CA LEU A 902 17.12 54.86 -26.93
C LEU A 902 16.14 55.45 -25.91
N GLY A 903 16.45 55.37 -24.61
CA GLY A 903 15.67 55.98 -23.53
C GLY A 903 15.65 57.52 -23.63
N ASP A 904 16.81 58.13 -23.88
CA ASP A 904 16.95 59.59 -24.00
C ASP A 904 16.27 60.18 -25.27
N ARG A 905 15.92 59.33 -26.24
CA ARG A 905 15.39 59.71 -27.56
C ARG A 905 14.14 58.90 -27.92
N PRO A 906 12.94 59.27 -27.41
CA PRO A 906 11.73 58.47 -27.55
C PRO A 906 11.20 58.33 -28.99
N MET A 907 11.58 59.24 -29.91
CA MET A 907 11.16 59.23 -31.31
C MET A 907 11.94 58.23 -32.20
N LEU A 908 12.99 57.60 -31.69
CA LEU A 908 13.79 56.64 -32.47
C LEU A 908 13.21 55.22 -32.37
N GLN A 909 13.13 54.55 -33.51
CA GLN A 909 12.77 53.14 -33.67
C GLN A 909 14.02 52.34 -34.09
N LEU A 910 14.10 51.08 -33.68
CA LEU A 910 15.20 50.16 -33.96
C LEU A 910 14.67 48.99 -34.80
N SER A 911 15.32 48.66 -35.92
CA SER A 911 15.04 47.42 -36.65
C SER A 911 16.20 46.45 -36.47
N LEU A 912 15.88 45.18 -36.21
CA LEU A 912 16.84 44.11 -35.96
C LEU A 912 16.77 43.07 -37.07
N GLU A 913 17.90 42.79 -37.70
CA GLU A 913 18.04 41.72 -38.69
C GLU A 913 19.12 40.74 -38.22
N GLY A 914 18.75 39.49 -38.01
CA GLY A 914 19.71 38.44 -37.71
C GLY A 914 20.46 37.97 -38.95
N SER A 915 21.72 37.62 -38.77
CA SER A 915 22.54 36.98 -39.79
C SER A 915 23.27 35.76 -39.24
N VAL A 916 23.68 34.89 -40.15
CA VAL A 916 24.49 33.72 -39.88
C VAL A 916 25.83 33.83 -40.59
N ASN A 917 26.82 33.08 -40.12
CA ASN A 917 27.97 32.71 -40.94
C ASN A 917 27.70 31.30 -41.49
N ALA A 918 27.39 31.18 -42.78
CA ALA A 918 26.92 29.92 -43.35
C ALA A 918 27.87 28.74 -43.14
N VAL A 919 29.19 28.98 -43.09
CA VAL A 919 30.19 27.93 -42.90
C VAL A 919 30.26 27.52 -41.43
N ASN A 920 30.56 28.46 -40.55
CA ASN A 920 30.80 28.19 -39.13
C ASN A 920 29.52 27.76 -38.39
N ASP A 921 28.39 28.41 -38.68
CA ASP A 921 27.10 28.05 -38.06
C ASP A 921 26.64 26.66 -38.50
N SER A 922 26.77 26.32 -39.79
CA SER A 922 26.39 24.99 -40.28
C SER A 922 27.22 23.88 -39.66
N GLN A 923 28.53 24.10 -39.49
CA GLN A 923 29.40 23.11 -38.85
C GLN A 923 28.96 22.82 -37.41
N VAL A 924 28.73 23.86 -36.60
CA VAL A 924 28.33 23.70 -35.19
C VAL A 924 26.93 23.08 -35.08
N ILE A 925 26.00 23.43 -35.97
CA ILE A 925 24.66 22.81 -36.02
C ILE A 925 24.77 21.33 -36.38
N ALA A 926 25.55 20.99 -37.40
CA ALA A 926 25.78 19.61 -37.84
C ALA A 926 26.39 18.76 -36.72
N GLU A 927 27.42 19.25 -36.03
CA GLU A 927 28.01 18.57 -34.87
C GLU A 927 27.00 18.32 -33.76
N ARG A 928 26.14 19.31 -33.46
CA ARG A 928 25.09 19.18 -32.44
C ARG A 928 24.02 18.15 -32.84
N MET A 929 23.60 18.14 -34.11
CA MET A 929 22.66 17.16 -34.65
C MET A 929 23.22 15.75 -34.55
N MET A 930 24.47 15.56 -34.96
CA MET A 930 25.19 14.29 -34.88
C MET A 930 25.29 13.82 -33.43
N LYS A 931 25.73 14.66 -32.49
CA LYS A 931 25.83 14.31 -31.06
C LYS A 931 24.49 13.89 -30.45
N ARG A 932 23.38 14.53 -30.82
CA ARG A 932 22.03 14.13 -30.36
C ARG A 932 21.63 12.74 -30.87
N LYS A 933 21.90 12.44 -32.15
CA LYS A 933 21.65 11.11 -32.73
C LYS A 933 22.55 10.05 -32.09
N LEU A 934 23.82 10.39 -31.84
CA LEU A 934 24.78 9.53 -31.17
C LEU A 934 24.33 9.16 -29.75
N ALA A 935 23.87 10.12 -28.94
CA ALA A 935 23.33 9.86 -27.61
C ALA A 935 22.10 8.92 -27.65
N ALA A 936 21.19 9.16 -28.59
CA ALA A 936 20.01 8.30 -28.78
C ALA A 936 20.39 6.86 -29.14
N LEU A 937 21.36 6.66 -30.04
CA LEU A 937 21.86 5.32 -30.40
C LEU A 937 22.66 4.65 -29.28
N ALA A 938 23.25 5.43 -28.37
CA ALA A 938 23.93 4.94 -27.19
C ALA A 938 22.98 4.65 -26.00
N ASN A 939 21.66 4.89 -26.14
CA ASN A 939 20.67 4.85 -25.05
C ASN A 939 21.05 5.76 -23.85
N MET A 940 21.61 6.93 -24.15
CA MET A 940 22.01 7.93 -23.16
C MET A 940 21.27 9.25 -23.40
N GLN A 941 21.10 10.06 -22.37
CA GLN A 941 20.61 11.41 -22.54
C GLN A 941 21.70 12.32 -23.11
N PRO A 942 21.39 13.33 -23.94
CA PRO A 942 22.39 14.24 -24.48
C PRO A 942 23.24 14.99 -23.43
N THR A 943 22.76 15.10 -22.19
CA THR A 943 23.46 15.69 -21.04
C THR A 943 24.50 14.76 -20.42
N GLU A 944 24.45 13.46 -20.72
CA GLU A 944 25.39 12.44 -20.22
C GLU A 944 26.60 12.26 -21.16
N LEU A 945 26.59 12.90 -22.34
CA LEU A 945 27.73 12.93 -23.25
C LEU A 945 28.89 13.71 -22.58
N PRO A 946 30.16 13.26 -22.75
CA PRO A 946 31.32 14.01 -22.29
C PRO A 946 31.33 15.44 -22.86
N ALA A 947 31.56 16.44 -22.01
CA ALA A 947 31.52 17.85 -22.42
C ALA A 947 32.61 18.20 -23.45
N ASP A 948 33.73 17.49 -23.41
CA ASP A 948 34.89 17.61 -24.30
C ASP A 948 34.84 16.62 -25.48
N LEU A 949 33.72 15.93 -25.71
CA LEU A 949 33.60 14.97 -26.80
C LEU A 949 33.92 15.64 -28.16
N SER A 950 35.06 15.28 -28.71
CA SER A 950 35.64 15.80 -29.96
C SER A 950 36.15 14.63 -30.80
N PRO A 951 36.44 14.82 -32.11
CA PRO A 951 37.00 13.74 -32.92
C PRO A 951 38.25 13.13 -32.29
N SER A 952 39.15 13.95 -31.75
CA SER A 952 40.42 13.53 -31.15
C SER A 952 40.30 12.92 -29.75
N GLN A 953 39.18 13.15 -29.05
CA GLN A 953 38.90 12.61 -27.71
C GLN A 953 37.75 11.59 -27.74
N PHE A 954 37.47 11.00 -28.90
CA PHE A 954 36.41 10.02 -29.04
C PHE A 954 36.84 8.67 -28.44
N PRO A 955 36.01 8.00 -27.60
CA PRO A 955 36.39 6.74 -26.98
C PRO A 955 36.66 5.65 -28.03
N SER A 956 37.72 4.87 -27.82
CA SER A 956 38.11 3.78 -28.72
C SER A 956 37.23 2.53 -28.57
N GLN A 957 36.48 2.41 -27.48
CA GLN A 957 35.65 1.23 -27.14
C GLN A 957 34.37 1.65 -26.39
N GLY A 958 33.38 0.75 -26.31
CA GLY A 958 32.17 0.93 -25.50
C GLY A 958 30.94 1.43 -26.28
N PRO A 959 29.85 1.79 -25.57
CA PRO A 959 28.56 2.12 -26.18
C PRO A 959 28.63 3.27 -27.19
N LEU A 960 29.45 4.29 -26.93
CA LEU A 960 29.62 5.44 -27.83
C LEU A 960 30.38 5.08 -29.11
N ALA A 961 31.40 4.22 -29.03
CA ALA A 961 32.11 3.70 -30.20
C ALA A 961 31.16 2.89 -31.11
N ASN A 962 30.38 1.99 -30.51
CA ASN A 962 29.38 1.21 -31.24
C ASN A 962 28.27 2.09 -31.85
N ALA A 963 27.84 3.12 -31.13
CA ALA A 963 26.85 4.07 -31.61
C ALA A 963 27.38 4.89 -32.80
N LEU A 964 28.66 5.28 -32.79
CA LEU A 964 29.29 6.02 -33.89
C LEU A 964 29.36 5.18 -35.18
N ILE A 965 29.76 3.92 -35.06
CA ILE A 965 29.82 2.98 -36.19
C ILE A 965 28.41 2.80 -36.80
N LYS A 966 27.40 2.55 -35.97
CA LYS A 966 26.00 2.44 -36.41
C LYS A 966 25.48 3.74 -37.04
N LEU A 967 25.81 4.88 -36.44
CA LEU A 967 25.41 6.19 -36.96
C LEU A 967 25.99 6.44 -38.35
N TYR A 968 27.26 6.09 -38.56
CA TYR A 968 27.92 6.16 -39.85
C TYR A 968 27.21 5.27 -40.89
N GLU A 969 26.94 4.00 -40.58
CA GLU A 969 26.23 3.09 -41.48
C GLU A 969 24.85 3.64 -41.89
N GLN A 970 24.11 4.19 -40.94
CA GLN A 970 22.77 4.72 -41.17
C GLN A 970 22.77 6.00 -42.01
N GLU A 971 23.67 6.94 -41.73
CA GLU A 971 23.65 8.27 -42.33
C GLU A 971 24.45 8.32 -43.63
N VAL A 972 25.64 7.71 -43.66
CA VAL A 972 26.55 7.72 -44.81
C VAL A 972 26.20 6.60 -45.79
N LYS A 973 25.50 5.54 -45.34
CA LYS A 973 25.12 4.36 -46.14
C LYS A 973 26.33 3.66 -46.80
N ALA A 974 27.45 3.65 -46.10
CA ALA A 974 28.70 3.01 -46.52
C ALA A 974 29.21 2.09 -45.39
N ASN A 975 30.06 1.11 -45.73
CA ASN A 975 30.65 0.22 -44.75
C ASN A 975 31.78 0.96 -43.98
N PRO A 976 31.72 1.05 -42.64
CA PRO A 976 32.77 1.64 -41.82
C PRO A 976 34.15 1.01 -42.04
N GLU A 977 34.21 -0.29 -42.32
CA GLU A 977 35.48 -1.01 -42.50
C GLU A 977 36.24 -0.58 -43.76
N ASP A 978 35.54 -0.08 -44.78
CA ASP A 978 36.19 0.45 -45.99
C ASP A 978 37.01 1.71 -45.66
N VAL A 979 36.51 2.55 -44.73
CA VAL A 979 37.24 3.73 -44.24
C VAL A 979 38.50 3.32 -43.49
N LYS A 980 38.41 2.27 -42.67
CA LYS A 980 39.53 1.73 -41.91
C LYS A 980 40.61 1.15 -42.82
N ALA A 981 40.20 0.40 -43.84
CA ALA A 981 41.08 -0.17 -44.85
C ALA A 981 41.81 0.92 -45.67
N ASN A 982 41.10 1.99 -46.05
CA ASN A 982 41.68 3.13 -46.75
C ASN A 982 42.77 3.82 -45.90
N ILE A 983 42.49 4.10 -44.62
CA ILE A 983 43.46 4.70 -43.68
C ILE A 983 44.72 3.82 -43.55
N ALA A 984 44.54 2.50 -43.43
CA ALA A 984 45.68 1.57 -43.37
C ALA A 984 46.49 1.52 -44.67
N SER A 985 45.84 1.73 -45.82
CA SER A 985 46.48 1.69 -47.14
C SER A 985 47.28 2.95 -47.49
N GLU A 986 46.89 4.11 -46.95
CA GLU A 986 47.59 5.39 -47.12
C GLU A 986 48.88 5.49 -46.28
N THR A 987 49.04 4.63 -45.26
CA THR A 987 50.20 4.61 -44.36
C THR A 987 51.16 3.44 -44.63
N LYS A 988 51.24 2.95 -45.88
CA LYS A 988 52.06 1.77 -46.25
C LYS A 988 53.56 1.92 -45.94
N ASP A 989 54.09 3.14 -45.96
CA ASP A 989 55.50 3.40 -45.67
C ASP A 989 55.81 3.46 -44.16
N THR A 990 54.79 3.50 -43.28
CA THR A 990 54.96 3.52 -41.82
C THR A 990 53.73 2.89 -41.14
N PRO A 991 53.75 1.58 -40.82
CA PRO A 991 52.57 0.89 -40.30
C PRO A 991 52.17 1.44 -38.92
N LEU A 992 50.91 1.85 -38.80
CA LEU A 992 50.31 2.36 -37.56
C LEU A 992 50.07 1.23 -36.55
N SER A 993 50.15 1.52 -35.25
CA SER A 993 49.65 0.59 -34.23
C SER A 993 48.13 0.44 -34.32
N ASN A 994 47.59 -0.68 -33.79
CA ASN A 994 46.15 -0.94 -33.80
C ASN A 994 45.33 0.16 -33.08
N GLU A 995 45.90 0.77 -32.04
CA GLU A 995 45.25 1.84 -31.28
C GLU A 995 45.24 3.18 -32.07
N GLU A 996 46.35 3.50 -32.73
CA GLU A 996 46.43 4.68 -33.62
C GLU A 996 45.51 4.52 -34.83
N LEU A 997 45.43 3.32 -35.41
CA LEU A 997 44.53 3.02 -36.51
C LEU A 997 43.06 3.18 -36.09
N THR A 998 42.68 2.65 -34.92
CA THR A 998 41.31 2.77 -34.38
C THR A 998 40.95 4.21 -34.06
N THR A 999 41.89 4.98 -33.51
CA THR A 999 41.69 6.40 -33.20
C THR A 999 41.47 7.21 -34.48
N ARG A 1000 42.33 7.02 -35.50
CA ARG A 1000 42.15 7.69 -36.81
C ARG A 1000 40.86 7.26 -37.50
N TRP A 1001 40.48 6.00 -37.36
CA TRP A 1001 39.22 5.49 -37.90
C TRP A 1001 38.02 6.16 -37.24
N HIS A 1002 37.95 6.24 -35.91
CA HIS A 1002 36.88 6.94 -35.21
C HIS A 1002 36.85 8.45 -35.51
N ILE A 1003 38.01 9.11 -35.63
CA ILE A 1003 38.09 10.50 -36.11
C ILE A 1003 37.45 10.65 -37.49
N ALA A 1004 37.78 9.74 -38.42
CA ALA A 1004 37.23 9.75 -39.78
C ALA A 1004 35.72 9.50 -39.77
N LEU A 1005 35.24 8.48 -39.06
CA LEU A 1005 33.81 8.19 -38.92
C LEU A 1005 33.07 9.37 -38.32
N TYR A 1006 33.60 9.98 -37.25
CA TYR A 1006 33.03 11.17 -36.63
C TYR A 1006 32.85 12.30 -37.64
N ASN A 1007 33.93 12.67 -38.33
CA ASN A 1007 33.91 13.79 -39.28
C ASN A 1007 33.01 13.51 -40.49
N LEU A 1008 32.98 12.27 -40.98
CA LEU A 1008 32.10 11.87 -42.07
C LEU A 1008 30.62 11.87 -41.64
N SER A 1009 30.32 11.41 -40.42
CA SER A 1009 28.96 11.47 -39.86
C SER A 1009 28.48 12.90 -39.60
N VAL A 1010 29.37 13.81 -39.20
CA VAL A 1010 29.07 15.25 -39.11
C VAL A 1010 28.81 15.82 -40.50
N LYS A 1011 29.65 15.51 -41.49
CA LYS A 1011 29.51 15.97 -42.87
C LYS A 1011 28.22 15.45 -43.54
N ALA A 1012 27.75 14.28 -43.14
CA ALA A 1012 26.49 13.70 -43.62
C ALA A 1012 25.25 14.39 -43.05
N GLN A 1013 25.38 15.25 -42.03
CA GLN A 1013 24.24 16.00 -41.49
C GLN A 1013 23.80 17.09 -42.48
N THR A 1014 22.54 17.01 -42.92
CA THR A 1014 21.95 18.03 -43.78
C THR A 1014 21.50 19.24 -42.98
N VAL A 1015 22.27 20.33 -43.03
CA VAL A 1015 21.84 21.63 -42.48
C VAL A 1015 21.08 22.39 -43.57
N SER A 1016 19.76 22.54 -43.40
CA SER A 1016 18.93 23.28 -44.33
C SER A 1016 19.13 24.79 -44.17
N GLN A 1017 18.93 25.53 -45.26
CA GLN A 1017 18.82 27.00 -45.23
C GLN A 1017 17.79 27.49 -44.20
N GLY A 1018 16.69 26.75 -44.01
CA GLY A 1018 15.67 27.05 -43.00
C GLY A 1018 16.22 27.04 -41.58
N MET A 1019 17.03 26.04 -41.20
CA MET A 1019 17.64 25.98 -39.86
C MET A 1019 18.59 27.15 -39.59
N LEU A 1020 19.32 27.59 -40.61
CA LEU A 1020 20.16 28.79 -40.51
C LEU A 1020 19.32 30.06 -40.40
N GLY A 1021 18.22 30.13 -41.15
CA GLY A 1021 17.22 31.20 -41.04
C GLY A 1021 16.63 31.29 -39.63
N ASP A 1022 16.26 30.16 -39.04
CA ASP A 1022 15.73 30.10 -37.67
C ASP A 1022 16.78 30.59 -36.66
N LEU A 1023 18.06 30.18 -36.82
CA LEU A 1023 19.14 30.67 -35.96
C LEU A 1023 19.32 32.19 -36.07
N ALA A 1024 19.31 32.75 -37.28
CA ALA A 1024 19.36 34.20 -37.49
C ALA A 1024 18.18 34.88 -36.78
N GLN A 1025 16.96 34.37 -36.97
CA GLN A 1025 15.77 34.93 -36.33
C GLN A 1025 15.84 34.88 -34.80
N GLU A 1026 16.32 33.78 -34.22
CA GLU A 1026 16.48 33.62 -32.77
C GLU A 1026 17.53 34.56 -32.18
N ARG A 1027 18.60 34.88 -32.91
CA ARG A 1027 19.57 35.92 -32.51
C ARG A 1027 18.90 37.29 -32.42
N ALA A 1028 18.15 37.68 -33.45
CA ALA A 1028 17.43 38.97 -33.46
C ALA A 1028 16.38 39.04 -32.34
N LYS A 1029 15.62 37.96 -32.12
CA LYS A 1029 14.68 37.86 -30.99
C LYS A 1029 15.38 37.98 -29.64
N SER A 1030 16.55 37.37 -29.47
CA SER A 1030 17.30 37.42 -28.20
C SER A 1030 17.76 38.84 -27.86
N VAL A 1031 18.20 39.60 -28.87
CA VAL A 1031 18.51 41.03 -28.71
C VAL A 1031 17.25 41.83 -28.33
N LYS A 1032 16.12 41.63 -29.05
CA LYS A 1032 14.85 42.30 -28.73
C LYS A 1032 14.38 42.00 -27.32
N ALA A 1033 14.36 40.73 -26.94
CA ALA A 1033 13.93 40.28 -25.62
C ALA A 1033 14.76 40.93 -24.51
N TYR A 1034 16.08 41.02 -24.67
CA TYR A 1034 16.95 41.70 -23.70
C TYR A 1034 16.62 43.20 -23.57
N LEU A 1035 16.46 43.92 -24.68
CA LEU A 1035 16.13 45.35 -24.68
C LEU A 1035 14.74 45.64 -24.07
N VAL A 1036 13.75 44.78 -24.34
CA VAL A 1036 12.40 44.92 -23.81
C VAL A 1036 12.33 44.50 -22.34
N ASP A 1037 12.68 43.25 -22.03
CA ASP A 1037 12.44 42.69 -20.69
C ASP A 1037 13.47 43.16 -19.66
N SER A 1038 14.74 43.28 -20.04
CA SER A 1038 15.82 43.62 -19.09
C SER A 1038 16.09 45.12 -19.00
N LYS A 1039 15.77 45.90 -20.05
CA LYS A 1039 16.02 47.35 -20.10
C LYS A 1039 14.76 48.21 -20.20
N GLY A 1040 13.57 47.62 -20.33
CA GLY A 1040 12.30 48.33 -20.29
C GLY A 1040 12.00 49.20 -21.52
N ILE A 1041 12.64 48.94 -22.67
CA ILE A 1041 12.31 49.63 -23.92
C ILE A 1041 10.95 49.13 -24.43
N ALA A 1042 10.08 50.05 -24.83
CA ALA A 1042 8.74 49.71 -25.32
C ALA A 1042 8.81 48.81 -26.58
N PRO A 1043 8.09 47.66 -26.62
CA PRO A 1043 8.15 46.69 -27.72
C PRO A 1043 7.85 47.29 -29.10
N GLU A 1044 6.97 48.28 -29.15
CA GLU A 1044 6.56 49.00 -30.36
C GLU A 1044 7.68 49.84 -31.01
N ARG A 1045 8.79 50.03 -30.30
CA ARG A 1045 9.96 50.75 -30.81
C ARG A 1045 10.99 49.85 -31.46
N ILE A 1046 10.86 48.52 -31.35
CA ILE A 1046 11.84 47.56 -31.85
C ILE A 1046 11.17 46.57 -32.81
N PHE A 1047 11.49 46.68 -34.09
CA PHE A 1047 10.96 45.83 -35.17
C PHE A 1047 11.90 44.66 -35.46
N LEU A 1048 11.34 43.48 -35.68
CA LEU A 1048 12.10 42.34 -36.19
C LEU A 1048 11.93 42.25 -37.71
N LEU A 1049 13.05 42.19 -38.42
CA LEU A 1049 13.06 41.90 -39.85
C LEU A 1049 13.03 40.37 -40.06
N GLU A 1050 12.40 39.92 -41.14
CA GLU A 1050 12.31 38.48 -41.47
C GLU A 1050 13.64 37.94 -42.00
N SER A 1051 14.44 37.33 -41.13
CA SER A 1051 15.75 36.77 -41.49
C SER A 1051 15.66 35.42 -42.21
N ARG A 1052 14.50 34.74 -42.21
CA ARG A 1052 14.37 33.40 -42.84
C ARG A 1052 14.19 33.45 -44.35
N VAL A 1053 13.69 34.56 -44.89
CA VAL A 1053 13.34 34.70 -46.33
C VAL A 1053 14.49 35.32 -47.15
N SER A 1054 15.25 36.22 -46.53
CA SER A 1054 16.45 36.86 -47.08
C SER A 1054 17.62 36.70 -46.10
N LEU A 1055 18.10 35.46 -45.97
CA LEU A 1055 19.15 35.11 -45.02
C LEU A 1055 20.50 35.75 -45.39
N ASN A 1056 20.96 36.70 -44.57
CA ASN A 1056 22.34 37.19 -44.63
C ASN A 1056 23.30 36.14 -44.03
N GLN A 1057 24.30 35.76 -44.82
CA GLN A 1057 25.20 34.63 -44.54
C GLN A 1057 26.66 35.04 -44.27
N ASP A 1058 26.94 36.34 -44.16
CA ASP A 1058 28.31 36.87 -44.10
C ASP A 1058 28.94 36.70 -42.71
N ALA A 1059 28.17 36.96 -41.64
CA ALA A 1059 28.66 36.96 -40.27
C ALA A 1059 27.58 36.53 -39.26
N ALA A 1060 28.01 35.88 -38.16
CA ALA A 1060 27.14 35.52 -37.05
C ALA A 1060 26.88 36.75 -36.15
N GLN A 1061 25.88 37.56 -36.48
CA GLN A 1061 25.58 38.80 -35.77
C GLN A 1061 24.11 39.20 -35.91
N VAL A 1062 23.71 40.26 -35.21
CA VAL A 1062 22.47 40.99 -35.45
C VAL A 1062 22.84 42.38 -35.94
N ASN A 1063 22.40 42.74 -37.13
CA ASN A 1063 22.52 44.08 -37.69
C ASN A 1063 21.36 44.93 -37.18
N MET A 1064 21.65 46.18 -36.84
CA MET A 1064 20.70 47.11 -36.25
C MET A 1064 20.66 48.40 -37.05
N SER A 1065 19.45 48.83 -37.43
CA SER A 1065 19.23 50.13 -38.06
C SER A 1065 18.29 50.97 -37.21
N ILE A 1066 18.54 52.29 -37.17
CA ILE A 1066 17.71 53.24 -36.44
C ILE A 1066 16.94 54.09 -37.44
N GLU A 1067 15.64 54.23 -37.22
CA GLU A 1067 14.73 55.07 -38.00
C GLU A 1067 14.05 56.09 -37.07
N ALA A 1068 13.72 57.27 -37.57
CA ALA A 1068 12.89 58.23 -36.82
C ALA A 1068 11.41 57.96 -37.14
N LYS A 1069 10.55 57.99 -36.11
CA LYS A 1069 9.10 57.80 -36.23
C LYS A 1069 8.43 58.93 -37.01
#